data_AF-A0AAD2PXJ5-F1
#
_entry.id   AF-A0AAD2PXJ5-F1
#
_cell.length_a   1.000
_cell.length_b   1.000
_cell.length_c   1.000
_cell.angle_alpha   90.00
_cell.angle_beta   90.00
_cell.angle_gamma   90.00
#
_symmetry.space_group_name_H-M   'P 1'
#
loop_
_entity.id
_entity.type
_entity.pdbx_description
1 polymer ?
#
loop_
_entity_poly.entity_id
_entity_poly.type
_entity_poly.pdbx_seq_one_letter_code
_entity_poly.pdbx_strand_id
1 'polypeptide(L)'
;MRSSLLLPACNLLLVFACLQGKSSAFQSGFRLSSPRYLEFNRQLSNKNYDDGEVGTGDNWIERSFPVDTEEGISTKKVEDYNLGISGEAFQTGSLSKKMFDAICSRTSLDMSDEIREAFVLYAMDFTAKEAARAALSQNGLEMVLQEEEEDQGMWGDVEAIRLYNVETGSAIAKMYDSLEDAVKDWTPGQTFDFVARQVPAKIRELSLDELVDALDPEGKIRAETGEKSAPDEEALLSIFDETDISSLSDLAADNIRRTENTPRIATREDEAFAGLSSKGYNVIKRSDLSLTARNADGSENEKTLLHVMDALVSHGVLIVDMSDGGSKFDDTKVLADMWQVTGDFFEKVQDDAVAAELLPGMEVVAETGSQHARVGYSSFDNGSLKFLETRRERNSGDILPKELTDVVGADGVQSFSSAFDVITSACKDVVRIAVATCSVEYGAFQKGKNQGARASEAANLLVQEVIDDGKPMRSTDIEHSEGTVSMSPHRLGQYSESSEAETAAREVFGAHVDASFITAVPVAAISGLEVYDEDSEKWYRPELKARETWEAEKKEKGGDSSAVVEELKCGATVPWHSRYLVVMAGEQLQVATRNEIPATVHRVVAAKDGPSRLSAPILLRPRPGTKFHVDRYLGGTMGNALLLECDGKTMEEIYDATQPQSYQ
;
A
#
# COMPACT_ATOMS: atom_id res chain seq x y z
N MET A 1 54.13 21.68 9.79
CA MET A 1 55.11 21.83 8.68
C MET A 1 54.53 21.04 7.50
N ARG A 2 53.81 21.71 6.59
CA ARG A 2 54.28 22.16 5.25
C ARG A 2 54.77 20.97 4.40
N SER A 3 53.95 20.46 3.47
CA SER A 3 53.76 20.89 2.05
C SER A 3 54.40 19.82 1.14
N SER A 4 53.87 19.33 0.02
CA SER A 4 53.25 19.95 -1.17
C SER A 4 52.76 18.81 -2.10
N LEU A 5 51.53 18.81 -2.62
CA LEU A 5 51.06 19.35 -3.93
C LEU A 5 51.68 18.70 -5.19
N LEU A 6 50.84 18.08 -6.05
CA LEU A 6 50.63 18.44 -7.47
C LEU A 6 49.62 17.51 -8.21
N LEU A 7 48.55 18.12 -8.73
CA LEU A 7 47.74 17.76 -9.91
C LEU A 7 48.50 18.17 -11.20
N PRO A 8 48.20 17.69 -12.45
CA PRO A 8 46.96 17.99 -13.24
C PRO A 8 46.45 16.81 -14.14
N ALA A 9 45.15 16.64 -14.44
CA ALA A 9 44.25 17.27 -15.44
C ALA A 9 44.46 16.92 -16.94
N CYS A 10 43.33 16.60 -17.61
CA CYS A 10 42.95 16.77 -19.04
C CYS A 10 42.95 15.59 -20.06
N ASN A 11 41.72 15.22 -20.45
CA ASN A 11 41.11 15.18 -21.81
C ASN A 11 41.46 14.12 -22.91
N LEU A 12 40.43 13.30 -23.21
CA LEU A 12 39.65 13.21 -24.48
C LEU A 12 40.21 12.52 -25.77
N LEU A 13 39.44 11.51 -26.22
CA LEU A 13 38.92 11.24 -27.59
C LEU A 13 39.62 10.25 -28.58
N LEU A 14 38.75 9.41 -29.21
CA LEU A 14 38.84 8.57 -30.44
C LEU A 14 39.57 7.22 -30.34
N VAL A 15 39.04 6.07 -30.79
CA VAL A 15 38.57 5.72 -32.16
C VAL A 15 37.62 4.48 -32.15
N PHE A 16 36.56 4.55 -32.97
CA PHE A 16 35.67 3.47 -33.44
C PHE A 16 36.32 2.65 -34.59
N ALA A 17 36.03 1.34 -34.73
CA ALA A 17 35.50 0.70 -35.96
C ALA A 17 35.67 -0.84 -36.08
N CYS A 18 34.74 -1.42 -36.88
CA CYS A 18 34.71 -2.70 -37.64
C CYS A 18 33.99 -3.90 -36.98
N LEU A 19 33.05 -4.64 -37.61
CA LEU A 19 32.45 -4.75 -38.97
C LEU A 19 31.16 -5.61 -38.81
N GLN A 20 29.95 -5.17 -39.21
CA GLN A 20 29.24 -5.36 -40.50
C GLN A 20 28.97 -6.80 -41.02
N GLY A 21 27.70 -7.07 -41.37
CA GLY A 21 27.25 -8.14 -42.29
C GLY A 21 25.77 -8.11 -42.72
N LYS A 22 25.42 -7.20 -43.67
CA LYS A 22 24.46 -7.21 -44.83
C LYS A 22 23.18 -8.09 -44.80
N SER A 23 21.98 -7.56 -45.12
CA SER A 23 21.48 -7.37 -46.51
C SER A 23 20.27 -6.39 -46.63
N SER A 24 20.30 -5.57 -47.70
CA SER A 24 19.35 -4.58 -48.28
C SER A 24 18.08 -5.21 -48.92
N ALA A 25 16.96 -4.55 -49.29
CA ALA A 25 16.60 -3.19 -49.75
C ALA A 25 15.06 -2.96 -49.51
N PHE A 26 14.38 -1.80 -49.51
CA PHE A 26 14.35 -0.62 -50.40
C PHE A 26 13.60 0.55 -49.68
N GLN A 27 13.92 1.80 -50.08
CA GLN A 27 13.60 3.10 -49.47
C GLN A 27 12.14 3.59 -49.63
N SER A 28 11.59 4.32 -48.64
CA SER A 28 11.19 5.75 -48.76
C SER A 28 10.49 6.29 -47.49
N GLY A 29 10.80 7.53 -47.11
CA GLY A 29 9.93 8.41 -46.31
C GLY A 29 10.17 8.51 -44.79
N PHE A 30 10.48 9.74 -44.34
CA PHE A 30 10.49 10.24 -42.95
C PHE A 30 11.65 9.85 -42.01
N ARG A 31 12.52 10.85 -41.75
CA ARG A 31 13.43 10.92 -40.60
C ARG A 31 12.68 11.59 -39.44
N LEU A 32 12.46 10.87 -38.35
CA LEU A 32 12.31 11.45 -37.02
C LEU A 32 13.56 11.07 -36.23
N SER A 33 14.33 12.07 -35.83
CA SER A 33 15.47 11.93 -34.93
C SER A 33 15.04 12.37 -33.52
N SER A 34 14.81 11.40 -32.63
CA SER A 34 15.11 11.54 -31.20
C SER A 34 16.62 11.30 -31.03
N PRO A 35 17.39 12.20 -30.37
CA PRO A 35 17.42 12.27 -28.91
C PRO A 35 17.64 13.69 -28.36
N ARG A 36 16.62 14.34 -27.80
CA ARG A 36 16.75 15.66 -27.12
C ARG A 36 17.00 15.59 -25.62
N TYR A 37 16.81 14.41 -25.00
CA TYR A 37 16.79 14.31 -23.53
C TYR A 37 18.19 14.45 -22.87
N LEU A 38 19.25 13.95 -23.52
CA LEU A 38 20.61 14.01 -22.97
C LEU A 38 21.34 15.35 -23.25
N GLU A 39 20.86 16.14 -24.21
CA GLU A 39 21.46 17.44 -24.56
C GLU A 39 20.86 18.58 -23.71
N PHE A 40 19.63 18.39 -23.20
CA PHE A 40 18.93 19.29 -22.28
C PHE A 40 19.67 19.49 -20.95
N ASN A 41 20.19 18.42 -20.36
CA ASN A 41 20.91 18.48 -19.06
C ASN A 41 22.28 19.16 -19.13
N ARG A 42 22.82 19.42 -20.32
CA ARG A 42 24.17 20.02 -20.48
C ARG A 42 24.14 21.53 -20.74
N GLN A 43 23.02 22.08 -21.21
CA GLN A 43 22.93 23.51 -21.57
C GLN A 43 22.57 24.43 -20.39
N LEU A 44 22.05 23.89 -19.29
CA LEU A 44 21.67 24.69 -18.10
C LEU A 44 22.86 25.16 -17.23
N SER A 45 24.10 24.73 -17.52
CA SER A 45 25.22 24.96 -16.60
C SER A 45 26.11 26.18 -16.90
N ASN A 46 25.86 26.99 -17.92
CA ASN A 46 26.76 28.12 -18.23
C ASN A 46 26.07 29.26 -19.01
N LYS A 47 25.57 30.27 -18.29
CA LYS A 47 25.76 31.71 -18.60
C LYS A 47 24.96 32.59 -17.63
N ASN A 48 25.65 33.53 -16.97
CA ASN A 48 25.07 34.69 -16.29
C ASN A 48 24.52 35.67 -17.32
N TYR A 49 23.26 36.11 -17.18
CA TYR A 49 22.74 37.34 -17.76
C TYR A 49 21.71 37.97 -16.81
N ASP A 50 21.95 39.24 -16.46
CA ASP A 50 21.15 40.08 -15.56
C ASP A 50 20.92 41.42 -16.27
N ASP A 51 20.19 41.41 -17.40
CA ASP A 51 19.94 42.62 -18.21
C ASP A 51 18.54 42.66 -18.89
N GLY A 52 17.58 41.81 -18.50
CA GLY A 52 16.17 41.96 -18.94
C GLY A 52 15.86 41.64 -20.42
N GLU A 53 16.83 41.16 -21.22
CA GLU A 53 16.55 40.55 -22.52
C GLU A 53 16.34 39.03 -22.36
N VAL A 54 15.10 38.62 -22.64
CA VAL A 54 14.55 37.28 -22.43
C VAL A 54 14.79 36.36 -23.64
N GLY A 55 14.72 35.04 -23.43
CA GLY A 55 15.19 33.95 -24.32
C GLY A 55 15.03 34.10 -25.84
N THR A 56 15.93 33.47 -26.60
CA THR A 56 15.95 33.55 -28.07
C THR A 56 14.90 32.62 -28.71
N GLY A 57 13.82 33.17 -29.27
CA GLY A 57 12.82 32.44 -30.07
C GLY A 57 11.38 32.89 -29.80
N ASP A 58 10.43 32.37 -30.58
CA ASP A 58 9.00 32.70 -30.43
C ASP A 58 8.35 32.05 -29.20
N ASN A 59 8.95 30.97 -28.67
CA ASN A 59 8.60 30.35 -27.40
C ASN A 59 9.87 30.04 -26.61
N TRP A 60 9.93 30.39 -25.34
CA TRP A 60 11.06 30.10 -24.46
C TRP A 60 10.62 29.98 -22.99
N ILE A 61 11.44 29.33 -22.18
CA ILE A 61 11.23 29.17 -20.74
C ILE A 61 12.58 29.28 -20.02
N GLU A 62 12.62 30.00 -18.90
CA GLU A 62 13.79 30.13 -18.04
C GLU A 62 13.38 30.26 -16.56
N ARG A 63 14.29 29.97 -15.63
CA ARG A 63 14.05 30.18 -14.20
C ARG A 63 14.19 31.67 -13.87
N SER A 64 13.29 32.21 -13.06
CA SER A 64 13.22 33.64 -12.74
C SER A 64 14.42 34.16 -11.93
N PHE A 65 15.13 33.30 -11.20
CA PHE A 65 16.33 33.66 -10.43
C PHE A 65 17.45 32.60 -10.56
N PRO A 66 18.73 32.98 -10.64
CA PRO A 66 19.84 32.04 -10.51
C PRO A 66 19.96 31.57 -9.05
N VAL A 67 19.81 30.27 -8.80
CA VAL A 67 20.00 29.64 -7.48
C VAL A 67 21.37 28.94 -7.44
N ASP A 68 22.08 29.08 -6.32
CA ASP A 68 23.41 28.51 -6.06
C ASP A 68 23.53 27.03 -6.50
N THR A 69 24.60 26.73 -7.24
CA THR A 69 24.83 25.50 -8.00
C THR A 69 25.12 24.22 -7.18
N GLU A 70 24.72 24.13 -5.91
CA GLU A 70 25.17 23.03 -5.02
C GLU A 70 24.08 22.17 -4.36
N GLU A 71 22.79 22.44 -4.54
CA GLU A 71 21.72 21.56 -4.01
C GLU A 71 21.10 20.69 -5.11
N GLY A 72 21.01 19.38 -4.86
CA GLY A 72 20.44 18.41 -5.79
C GLY A 72 19.00 18.78 -6.19
N ILE A 73 18.68 18.57 -7.47
CA ILE A 73 17.35 18.82 -8.04
C ILE A 73 16.32 17.96 -7.29
N SER A 74 15.44 18.60 -6.53
CA SER A 74 14.33 17.96 -5.81
C SER A 74 13.04 18.06 -6.64
N THR A 75 12.34 16.95 -6.83
CA THR A 75 11.04 16.91 -7.54
C THR A 75 9.93 17.65 -6.80
N LYS A 76 10.11 17.92 -5.49
CA LYS A 76 9.13 18.60 -4.64
C LYS A 76 9.35 20.11 -4.52
N LYS A 77 10.41 20.66 -5.12
CA LYS A 77 10.74 22.09 -5.01
C LYS A 77 9.98 22.87 -6.09
N VAL A 78 9.14 23.81 -5.65
CA VAL A 78 8.51 24.82 -6.52
C VAL A 78 9.53 25.92 -6.79
N GLU A 79 9.68 26.28 -8.06
CA GLU A 79 10.54 27.37 -8.53
C GLU A 79 9.74 28.27 -9.48
N ASP A 80 10.13 29.53 -9.57
CA ASP A 80 9.48 30.49 -10.46
C ASP A 80 10.10 30.48 -11.86
N TYR A 81 9.25 30.53 -12.89
CA TYR A 81 9.65 30.53 -14.28
C TYR A 81 9.15 31.77 -15.03
N ASN A 82 9.98 32.26 -15.95
CA ASN A 82 9.57 33.21 -16.98
C ASN A 82 9.33 32.44 -18.29
N LEU A 83 8.27 32.80 -19.01
CA LEU A 83 7.87 32.16 -20.27
C LEU A 83 7.59 33.20 -21.34
N GLY A 84 8.11 32.99 -22.54
CA GLY A 84 7.65 33.67 -23.75
C GLY A 84 6.73 32.73 -24.52
N ILE A 85 5.52 33.19 -24.84
CA ILE A 85 4.46 32.35 -25.42
C ILE A 85 3.95 32.98 -26.71
N SER A 86 4.08 32.23 -27.80
CA SER A 86 3.50 32.54 -29.10
C SER A 86 2.05 32.09 -29.15
N GLY A 87 1.16 33.04 -29.44
CA GLY A 87 -0.25 32.80 -29.62
C GLY A 87 -0.58 31.88 -30.79
N GLU A 88 0.25 31.84 -31.82
CA GLU A 88 0.07 30.91 -32.94
C GLU A 88 0.35 29.46 -32.50
N ALA A 89 1.46 29.24 -31.78
CA ALA A 89 1.85 27.92 -31.31
C ALA A 89 0.85 27.34 -30.31
N PHE A 90 0.34 28.17 -29.40
CA PHE A 90 -0.61 27.78 -28.35
C PHE A 90 -2.08 28.09 -28.69
N GLN A 91 -2.35 28.51 -29.92
CA GLN A 91 -3.68 28.80 -30.45
C GLN A 91 -4.53 29.73 -29.56
N THR A 92 -3.93 30.77 -28.98
CA THR A 92 -4.60 31.67 -28.02
C THR A 92 -5.86 32.32 -28.61
N GLY A 93 -5.90 32.58 -29.92
CA GLY A 93 -7.10 33.05 -30.60
C GLY A 93 -8.25 32.03 -30.56
N SER A 94 -8.00 30.78 -30.96
CA SER A 94 -9.07 29.77 -31.02
C SER A 94 -9.56 29.38 -29.62
N LEU A 95 -8.64 29.29 -28.66
CA LEU A 95 -8.92 28.94 -27.27
C LEU A 95 -9.77 30.02 -26.58
N SER A 96 -9.37 31.29 -26.70
CA SER A 96 -10.10 32.42 -26.12
C SER A 96 -11.52 32.56 -26.64
N LYS A 97 -11.75 32.29 -27.94
CA LYS A 97 -13.09 32.28 -28.51
C LYS A 97 -13.97 31.21 -27.89
N LYS A 98 -13.47 29.97 -27.78
CA LYS A 98 -14.21 28.87 -27.17
C LYS A 98 -14.55 29.18 -25.72
N MET A 99 -13.60 29.74 -24.97
CA MET A 99 -13.80 30.11 -23.58
C MET A 99 -14.88 31.19 -23.44
N PHE A 100 -14.78 32.27 -24.22
CA PHE A 100 -15.76 33.34 -24.22
C PHE A 100 -17.16 32.87 -24.64
N ASP A 101 -17.26 32.09 -25.71
CA ASP A 101 -18.52 31.50 -26.18
C ASP A 101 -19.15 30.59 -25.10
N ALA A 102 -18.34 29.81 -24.37
CA ALA A 102 -18.80 28.96 -23.28
C ALA A 102 -19.34 29.77 -22.09
N ILE A 103 -18.64 30.84 -21.68
CA ILE A 103 -19.08 31.76 -20.63
C ILE A 103 -20.42 32.40 -21.02
N CYS A 104 -20.52 32.93 -22.23
CA CYS A 104 -21.73 33.59 -22.73
C CYS A 104 -22.90 32.61 -22.93
N SER A 105 -22.65 31.34 -23.28
CA SER A 105 -23.72 30.34 -23.46
C SER A 105 -24.46 30.00 -22.17
N ARG A 106 -23.83 30.21 -21.00
CA ARG A 106 -24.40 29.94 -19.68
C ARG A 106 -25.17 31.13 -19.09
N THR A 107 -25.08 32.30 -19.70
CA THR A 107 -25.74 33.53 -19.23
C THR A 107 -26.91 33.89 -20.16
N SER A 108 -28.14 33.85 -19.65
CA SER A 108 -29.38 33.97 -20.46
C SER A 108 -30.01 35.36 -20.50
N LEU A 109 -29.27 36.45 -20.23
CA LEU A 109 -29.83 37.80 -20.09
C LEU A 109 -28.98 38.89 -20.76
N ASP A 110 -29.68 39.99 -21.08
CA ASP A 110 -29.16 41.27 -21.58
C ASP A 110 -28.02 41.77 -20.66
N MET A 111 -26.76 41.52 -21.04
CA MET A 111 -25.59 41.87 -20.23
C MET A 111 -25.26 43.36 -20.39
N SER A 112 -24.97 44.05 -19.29
CA SER A 112 -24.39 45.40 -19.35
C SER A 112 -23.01 45.37 -20.00
N ASP A 113 -22.59 46.48 -20.60
CA ASP A 113 -21.27 46.60 -21.22
C ASP A 113 -20.13 46.31 -20.20
N GLU A 114 -20.32 46.69 -18.93
CA GLU A 114 -19.39 46.42 -17.82
C GLU A 114 -19.19 44.92 -17.55
N ILE A 115 -20.27 44.13 -17.57
CA ILE A 115 -20.20 42.67 -17.36
C ILE A 115 -19.52 42.01 -18.56
N ARG A 116 -19.82 42.49 -19.77
CA ARG A 116 -19.16 41.99 -20.98
C ARG A 116 -17.66 42.27 -20.95
N GLU A 117 -17.23 43.47 -20.55
CA GLU A 117 -15.81 43.81 -20.43
C GLU A 117 -15.09 42.89 -19.42
N ALA A 118 -15.71 42.60 -18.28
CA ALA A 118 -15.17 41.64 -17.31
C ALA A 118 -15.02 40.23 -17.89
N PHE A 119 -16.00 39.76 -18.69
CA PHE A 119 -15.93 38.45 -19.34
C PHE A 119 -14.87 38.38 -20.43
N VAL A 120 -14.66 39.46 -21.18
CA VAL A 120 -13.61 39.52 -22.20
C VAL A 120 -12.23 39.47 -21.53
N LEU A 121 -12.03 40.22 -20.45
CA LEU A 121 -10.77 40.21 -19.70
C LEU A 121 -10.51 38.82 -19.08
N TYR A 122 -11.52 38.22 -18.45
CA TYR A 122 -11.41 36.88 -17.90
C TYR A 122 -11.09 35.83 -18.97
N ALA A 123 -11.72 35.90 -20.14
CA ALA A 123 -11.42 34.98 -21.24
C ALA A 123 -9.97 35.13 -21.74
N MET A 124 -9.43 36.36 -21.76
CA MET A 124 -8.04 36.61 -22.15
C MET A 124 -7.04 36.07 -21.11
N ASP A 125 -7.27 36.35 -19.82
CA ASP A 125 -6.44 35.86 -18.72
C ASP A 125 -6.44 34.34 -18.63
N PHE A 126 -7.63 33.71 -18.65
CA PHE A 126 -7.76 32.26 -18.64
C PHE A 126 -7.02 31.61 -19.81
N THR A 127 -7.10 32.20 -21.00
CA THR A 127 -6.38 31.72 -22.18
C THR A 127 -4.87 31.81 -22.00
N ALA A 128 -4.37 32.90 -21.43
CA ALA A 128 -2.95 33.07 -21.15
C ALA A 128 -2.47 32.04 -20.11
N LYS A 129 -3.26 31.81 -19.05
CA LYS A 129 -3.00 30.80 -18.00
C LYS A 129 -2.89 29.40 -18.59
N GLU A 130 -3.86 28.99 -19.40
CA GLU A 130 -3.87 27.67 -20.02
C GLU A 130 -2.72 27.50 -21.03
N ALA A 131 -2.38 28.54 -21.79
CA ALA A 131 -1.23 28.50 -22.69
C ALA A 131 0.09 28.36 -21.91
N ALA A 132 0.24 29.05 -20.77
CA ALA A 132 1.40 28.91 -19.89
C ALA A 132 1.50 27.53 -19.24
N ARG A 133 0.37 26.99 -18.77
CA ARG A 133 0.28 25.62 -18.24
C ARG A 133 0.68 24.59 -19.30
N ALA A 134 0.20 24.75 -20.54
CA ALA A 134 0.58 23.87 -21.65
C ALA A 134 2.08 23.98 -21.99
N ALA A 135 2.64 25.19 -21.98
CA ALA A 135 4.07 25.42 -22.22
C ALA A 135 4.95 24.76 -21.15
N LEU A 136 4.57 24.87 -19.87
CA LEU A 136 5.25 24.20 -18.76
C LEU A 136 5.19 22.67 -18.92
N SER A 137 4.00 22.13 -19.20
CA SER A 137 3.77 20.70 -19.36
C SER A 137 4.63 20.10 -20.50
N GLN A 138 4.72 20.79 -21.64
CA GLN A 138 5.59 20.37 -22.77
C GLN A 138 7.09 20.32 -22.40
N ASN A 139 7.49 20.99 -21.32
CA ASN A 139 8.86 21.02 -20.83
C ASN A 139 9.05 20.19 -19.55
N GLY A 140 8.10 19.31 -19.21
CA GLY A 140 8.18 18.43 -18.04
C GLY A 140 8.01 19.16 -16.71
N LEU A 141 7.32 20.30 -16.71
CA LEU A 141 7.01 21.10 -15.53
C LEU A 141 5.50 21.12 -15.28
N GLU A 142 5.12 21.24 -14.02
CA GLU A 142 3.74 21.37 -13.56
C GLU A 142 3.56 22.71 -12.85
N MET A 143 2.60 23.51 -13.29
CA MET A 143 2.26 24.79 -12.64
C MET A 143 1.61 24.51 -11.28
N VAL A 144 2.12 25.12 -10.21
CA VAL A 144 1.65 24.91 -8.84
C VAL A 144 1.02 26.20 -8.33
N LEU A 145 -0.29 26.22 -8.18
CA LEU A 145 -1.04 27.37 -7.69
C LEU A 145 -1.63 27.06 -6.31
N GLN A 146 -1.61 28.04 -5.41
CA GLN A 146 -2.39 27.97 -4.16
C GLN A 146 -3.86 28.30 -4.43
N GLU A 147 -4.78 27.93 -3.53
CA GLU A 147 -6.24 28.17 -3.72
C GLU A 147 -6.58 29.65 -4.01
N GLU A 148 -5.82 30.61 -3.48
CA GLU A 148 -5.99 32.05 -3.74
C GLU A 148 -5.37 32.51 -5.08
N GLU A 149 -4.50 31.69 -5.69
CA GLU A 149 -3.80 31.96 -6.96
C GLU A 149 -4.52 31.35 -8.17
N GLU A 150 -5.65 30.68 -7.94
CA GLU A 150 -6.53 30.23 -9.01
C GLU A 150 -7.32 31.38 -9.65
N ASP A 151 -7.47 32.48 -8.92
CA ASP A 151 -8.16 33.70 -9.32
C ASP A 151 -7.41 34.50 -10.42
N GLN A 152 -8.16 35.38 -11.07
CA GLN A 152 -7.73 36.14 -12.23
C GLN A 152 -6.44 36.95 -11.94
N GLY A 153 -5.41 36.76 -12.78
CA GLY A 153 -4.14 37.50 -12.69
C GLY A 153 -3.21 37.12 -11.52
N MET A 154 -3.52 36.07 -10.75
CA MET A 154 -2.74 35.66 -9.57
C MET A 154 -1.76 34.49 -9.83
N TRP A 155 -1.65 34.03 -11.08
CA TRP A 155 -0.82 32.88 -11.48
C TRP A 155 0.54 33.27 -12.09
N GLY A 156 0.77 34.56 -12.32
CA GLY A 156 1.99 35.14 -12.89
C GLY A 156 1.77 36.53 -13.48
N ASP A 157 2.84 37.31 -13.60
CA ASP A 157 2.79 38.66 -14.18
C ASP A 157 2.83 38.58 -15.71
N VAL A 158 1.70 38.88 -16.37
CA VAL A 158 1.60 38.86 -17.84
C VAL A 158 1.89 40.24 -18.42
N GLU A 159 2.95 40.33 -19.23
CA GLU A 159 3.40 41.57 -19.88
C GLU A 159 3.77 41.34 -21.36
N ALA A 160 4.24 42.41 -22.02
CA ALA A 160 4.73 42.39 -23.40
C ALA A 160 3.75 41.75 -24.40
N ILE A 161 2.45 42.02 -24.23
CA ILE A 161 1.39 41.40 -25.01
C ILE A 161 1.38 42.01 -26.41
N ARG A 162 1.32 41.15 -27.44
CA ARG A 162 1.27 41.54 -28.86
C ARG A 162 0.06 40.93 -29.54
N LEU A 163 -0.85 41.78 -29.99
CA LEU A 163 -2.07 41.36 -30.67
C LEU A 163 -1.84 41.17 -32.17
N TYR A 164 -2.54 40.23 -32.80
CA TYR A 164 -2.49 39.99 -34.24
C TYR A 164 -3.76 40.47 -34.93
N ASN A 165 -3.63 40.99 -36.14
CA ASN A 165 -4.78 41.41 -36.93
C ASN A 165 -5.54 40.18 -37.47
N VAL A 166 -6.85 40.10 -37.19
CA VAL A 166 -7.69 38.93 -37.50
C VAL A 166 -7.77 38.62 -39.01
N GLU A 167 -7.70 39.64 -39.87
CA GLU A 167 -7.83 39.46 -41.33
C GLU A 167 -6.51 39.12 -42.01
N THR A 168 -5.40 39.66 -41.49
CA THR A 168 -4.08 39.56 -42.14
C THR A 168 -3.12 38.63 -41.43
N GLY A 169 -3.44 38.17 -40.21
CA GLY A 169 -2.58 37.34 -39.38
C GLY A 169 -1.26 38.01 -39.00
N SER A 170 -1.14 39.34 -39.18
CA SER A 170 0.10 40.09 -38.95
C SER A 170 0.05 40.79 -37.59
N ALA A 171 1.19 40.86 -36.91
CA ALA A 171 1.31 41.53 -35.61
C ALA A 171 0.96 43.03 -35.71
N ILE A 172 0.17 43.51 -34.74
CA ILE A 172 -0.09 44.93 -34.54
C ILE A 172 1.15 45.54 -33.87
N ALA A 173 1.60 46.70 -34.34
CA ALA A 173 2.85 47.31 -33.88
C ALA A 173 2.83 47.75 -32.40
N LYS A 174 1.64 47.85 -31.80
CA LYS A 174 1.45 48.23 -30.39
C LYS A 174 1.67 47.00 -29.49
N MET A 175 2.48 47.19 -28.46
CA MET A 175 2.72 46.22 -27.38
C MET A 175 2.06 46.75 -26.10
N TYR A 176 1.51 45.87 -25.29
CA TYR A 176 0.79 46.22 -24.06
C TYR A 176 1.52 45.65 -22.86
N ASP A 177 1.51 46.41 -21.76
CA ASP A 177 2.21 46.05 -20.52
C ASP A 177 1.36 45.17 -19.60
N SER A 178 0.03 45.09 -19.82
CA SER A 178 -0.87 44.23 -19.06
C SER A 178 -2.09 43.77 -19.86
N LEU A 179 -2.78 42.74 -19.37
CA LEU A 179 -4.00 42.21 -19.98
C LEU A 179 -5.14 43.24 -19.96
N GLU A 180 -5.26 44.04 -18.91
CA GLU A 180 -6.27 45.10 -18.76
C GLU A 180 -6.12 46.21 -19.82
N ASP A 181 -4.90 46.44 -20.28
CA ASP A 181 -4.65 47.39 -21.36
C ASP A 181 -4.84 46.76 -22.74
N ALA A 182 -4.45 45.50 -22.90
CA ALA A 182 -4.61 44.77 -24.15
C ALA A 182 -6.09 44.50 -24.49
N VAL A 183 -6.91 44.18 -23.49
CA VAL A 183 -8.33 43.81 -23.67
C VAL A 183 -9.15 44.90 -24.36
N LYS A 184 -8.76 46.18 -24.22
CA LYS A 184 -9.43 47.34 -24.82
C LYS A 184 -9.37 47.32 -26.35
N ASP A 185 -8.32 46.72 -26.89
CA ASP A 185 -8.03 46.64 -28.33
C ASP A 185 -8.08 45.19 -28.85
N TRP A 186 -8.46 44.24 -28.00
CA TRP A 186 -8.53 42.81 -28.29
C TRP A 186 -9.96 42.30 -28.37
N THR A 187 -10.18 41.26 -29.17
CA THR A 187 -11.48 40.59 -29.29
C THR A 187 -11.35 39.08 -29.17
N PRO A 188 -12.28 38.37 -28.51
CA PRO A 188 -12.22 36.90 -28.42
C PRO A 188 -12.14 36.24 -29.80
N GLY A 189 -11.18 35.35 -30.00
CA GLY A 189 -10.85 34.82 -31.33
C GLY A 189 -9.58 35.38 -31.94
N GLN A 190 -9.10 36.52 -31.45
CA GLN A 190 -7.90 37.16 -31.93
C GLN A 190 -6.66 36.57 -31.25
N THR A 191 -5.66 36.16 -32.04
CA THR A 191 -4.39 35.64 -31.54
C THR A 191 -3.58 36.73 -30.85
N PHE A 192 -2.93 36.37 -29.74
CA PHE A 192 -1.99 37.24 -29.04
C PHE A 192 -0.79 36.45 -28.49
N ASP A 193 0.39 37.06 -28.57
CA ASP A 193 1.60 36.61 -27.88
C ASP A 193 1.74 37.36 -26.56
N PHE A 194 2.46 36.78 -25.59
CA PHE A 194 2.73 37.44 -24.31
C PHE A 194 3.97 36.85 -23.62
N VAL A 195 4.47 37.56 -22.61
CA VAL A 195 5.47 37.07 -21.67
C VAL A 195 4.80 36.92 -20.31
N ALA A 196 4.92 35.75 -19.69
CA ALA A 196 4.49 35.51 -18.31
C ALA A 196 5.72 35.40 -17.42
N ARG A 197 5.75 36.17 -16.33
CA ARG A 197 6.85 36.14 -15.35
C ARG A 197 6.38 35.54 -14.03
N GLN A 198 7.35 35.00 -13.29
CA GLN A 198 7.15 34.48 -11.94
C GLN A 198 6.04 33.42 -11.85
N VAL A 199 5.97 32.55 -12.85
CA VAL A 199 4.99 31.45 -12.87
C VAL A 199 5.52 30.32 -11.98
N PRO A 200 4.84 29.98 -10.87
CA PRO A 200 5.30 28.93 -9.96
C PRO A 200 5.11 27.54 -10.61
N ALA A 201 6.20 26.78 -10.71
CA ALA A 201 6.16 25.42 -11.26
C ALA A 201 7.16 24.47 -10.57
N LYS A 202 6.85 23.18 -10.57
CA LYS A 202 7.75 22.11 -10.12
C LYS A 202 8.00 21.11 -11.27
N ILE A 203 8.96 20.21 -11.10
CA ILE A 203 9.15 19.11 -12.06
C ILE A 203 7.92 18.21 -12.03
N ARG A 204 7.33 18.00 -13.20
CA ARG A 204 6.18 17.11 -13.37
C ARG A 204 6.63 15.67 -13.17
N GLU A 205 6.01 14.97 -12.23
CA GLU A 205 6.17 13.52 -12.12
C GLU A 205 5.53 12.88 -13.37
N LEU A 206 6.33 12.15 -14.16
CA LEU A 206 5.85 11.52 -15.40
C LEU A 206 4.77 10.51 -15.05
N SER A 207 3.64 10.54 -15.76
CA SER A 207 2.64 9.48 -15.62
C SER A 207 3.22 8.15 -16.10
N LEU A 208 2.70 7.05 -15.56
CA LEU A 208 3.11 5.71 -15.98
C LEU A 208 2.88 5.51 -17.48
N ASP A 209 1.83 6.11 -18.05
CA ASP A 209 1.54 6.09 -19.49
C ASP A 209 2.59 6.80 -20.33
N GLU A 210 3.08 7.96 -19.90
CA GLU A 210 4.15 8.69 -20.59
C GLU A 210 5.49 7.94 -20.48
N LEU A 211 5.72 7.26 -19.35
CA LEU A 211 6.87 6.36 -19.17
C LEU A 211 6.76 5.13 -20.09
N VAL A 212 5.58 4.53 -20.21
CA VAL A 212 5.32 3.38 -21.08
C VAL A 212 5.39 3.78 -22.55
N ASP A 213 4.89 4.95 -22.95
CA ASP A 213 5.00 5.49 -24.30
C ASP A 213 6.45 5.92 -24.65
N ALA A 214 7.21 6.41 -23.67
CA ALA A 214 8.64 6.69 -23.85
C ALA A 214 9.49 5.43 -23.94
N LEU A 215 9.11 4.36 -23.23
CA LEU A 215 9.80 3.06 -23.21
C LEU A 215 9.39 2.15 -24.38
N ASP A 216 8.15 2.27 -24.88
CA ASP A 216 7.62 1.52 -26.02
C ASP A 216 6.93 2.44 -27.07
N PRO A 217 7.68 3.39 -27.68
CA PRO A 217 7.12 4.33 -28.64
C PRO A 217 6.65 3.68 -29.95
N GLU A 218 7.07 2.44 -30.21
CA GLU A 218 6.68 1.64 -31.37
C GLU A 218 5.62 0.57 -31.06
N GLY A 219 5.16 0.45 -29.81
CA GLY A 219 4.14 -0.51 -29.39
C GLY A 219 4.55 -1.99 -29.50
N LYS A 220 5.84 -2.29 -29.53
CA LYS A 220 6.37 -3.66 -29.70
C LYS A 220 6.23 -4.48 -28.43
N ILE A 221 6.44 -3.86 -27.26
CA ILE A 221 6.27 -4.54 -25.97
C ILE A 221 4.80 -4.89 -25.78
N ARG A 222 3.88 -3.97 -26.12
CA ARG A 222 2.43 -4.21 -26.13
C ARG A 222 1.98 -5.29 -27.13
N ALA A 223 2.69 -5.44 -28.25
CA ALA A 223 2.39 -6.47 -29.25
C ALA A 223 2.87 -7.88 -28.84
N GLU A 224 3.94 -7.97 -28.05
CA GLU A 224 4.51 -9.23 -27.56
C GLU A 224 3.76 -9.79 -26.33
N THR A 225 3.10 -8.93 -25.54
CA THR A 225 2.27 -9.33 -24.39
C THR A 225 0.85 -9.78 -24.75
N GLY A 226 0.42 -9.65 -26.01
CA GLY A 226 -0.84 -10.22 -26.49
C GLY A 226 -2.11 -9.45 -26.08
N GLU A 227 -1.99 -8.20 -25.63
CA GLU A 227 -3.15 -7.34 -25.32
C GLU A 227 -3.86 -6.87 -26.61
N LYS A 228 -4.85 -7.65 -27.04
CA LYS A 228 -5.90 -7.21 -27.97
C LYS A 228 -7.19 -6.93 -27.22
N SER A 229 -7.15 -5.95 -26.35
CA SER A 229 -8.32 -5.23 -25.86
C SER A 229 -7.80 -3.91 -25.37
N ALA A 230 -8.32 -2.81 -25.93
CA ALA A 230 -8.15 -1.51 -25.30
C ALA A 230 -8.55 -1.68 -23.82
N PRO A 231 -7.69 -1.27 -22.87
CA PRO A 231 -8.09 -1.32 -21.48
C PRO A 231 -9.35 -0.46 -21.35
N ASP A 232 -10.34 -0.99 -20.65
CA ASP A 232 -11.54 -0.25 -20.31
C ASP A 232 -11.09 1.01 -19.58
N GLU A 233 -11.28 2.19 -20.16
CA GLU A 233 -10.83 3.47 -19.57
C GLU A 233 -11.40 3.65 -18.15
N GLU A 234 -12.53 3.01 -17.86
CA GLU A 234 -13.20 2.99 -16.54
C GLU A 234 -12.49 2.08 -15.51
N ALA A 235 -11.73 1.06 -15.94
CA ALA A 235 -11.00 0.14 -15.09
C ALA A 235 -9.54 0.57 -14.80
N LEU A 236 -8.98 1.48 -15.61
CA LEU A 236 -7.68 2.10 -15.34
C LEU A 236 -7.80 3.45 -14.61
N LEU A 237 -8.88 4.20 -14.81
CA LEU A 237 -9.17 5.41 -14.02
C LEU A 237 -9.50 5.08 -12.55
N SER A 238 -9.94 3.85 -12.24
CA SER A 238 -10.15 3.39 -10.86
C SER A 238 -8.86 3.04 -10.11
N ILE A 239 -7.69 3.04 -10.77
CA ILE A 239 -6.39 2.77 -10.13
C ILE A 239 -5.86 4.00 -9.37
N PHE A 240 -6.34 5.20 -9.72
CA PHE A 240 -5.85 6.47 -9.16
C PHE A 240 -6.93 7.40 -8.58
N ASP A 241 -8.21 7.05 -8.67
CA ASP A 241 -9.15 7.57 -7.68
C ASP A 241 -8.83 6.88 -6.34
N GLU A 242 -8.79 7.65 -5.25
CA GLU A 242 -9.09 7.13 -3.92
C GLU A 242 -10.48 6.50 -4.00
N THR A 243 -10.56 5.28 -4.55
CA THR A 243 -11.82 4.61 -4.82
C THR A 243 -12.39 4.28 -3.46
N ASP A 244 -13.37 5.07 -3.04
CA ASP A 244 -14.26 4.74 -1.95
C ASP A 244 -14.71 3.29 -2.16
N ILE A 245 -14.12 2.34 -1.42
CA ILE A 245 -14.44 0.93 -1.53
C ILE A 245 -15.91 0.77 -1.13
N SER A 246 -16.76 0.65 -2.13
CA SER A 246 -18.21 0.81 -2.00
C SER A 246 -18.95 -0.53 -1.99
N SER A 247 -18.27 -1.61 -2.39
CA SER A 247 -18.80 -2.96 -2.48
C SER A 247 -17.76 -4.03 -2.12
N LEU A 248 -18.23 -5.25 -1.87
CA LEU A 248 -17.36 -6.42 -1.63
C LEU A 248 -16.50 -6.77 -2.86
N SER A 249 -17.01 -6.48 -4.06
CA SER A 249 -16.26 -6.67 -5.31
C SER A 249 -15.12 -5.65 -5.45
N ASP A 250 -15.36 -4.39 -5.07
CA ASP A 250 -14.32 -3.35 -5.09
C ASP A 250 -13.21 -3.71 -4.11
N LEU A 251 -13.58 -4.20 -2.91
CA LEU A 251 -12.62 -4.65 -1.90
C LEU A 251 -11.74 -5.81 -2.40
N ALA A 252 -12.36 -6.78 -3.07
CA ALA A 252 -11.62 -7.90 -3.67
C ALA A 252 -10.66 -7.43 -4.77
N ALA A 253 -11.11 -6.53 -5.65
CA ALA A 253 -10.29 -5.96 -6.71
C ALA A 253 -9.09 -5.15 -6.16
N ASP A 254 -9.31 -4.35 -5.12
CA ASP A 254 -8.25 -3.60 -4.45
C ASP A 254 -7.20 -4.53 -3.82
N ASN A 255 -7.62 -5.59 -3.13
CA ASN A 255 -6.70 -6.56 -2.54
C ASN A 255 -5.84 -7.29 -3.59
N ILE A 256 -6.42 -7.63 -4.75
CA ILE A 256 -5.69 -8.20 -5.88
C ILE A 256 -4.67 -7.19 -6.40
N ARG A 257 -5.11 -5.95 -6.69
CA ARG A 257 -4.26 -4.87 -7.18
C ARG A 257 -3.07 -4.61 -6.25
N ARG A 258 -3.32 -4.48 -4.95
CA ARG A 258 -2.28 -4.27 -3.93
C ARG A 258 -1.29 -5.42 -3.89
N THR A 259 -1.76 -6.67 -4.01
CA THR A 259 -0.91 -7.85 -4.09
C THR A 259 -0.04 -7.85 -5.36
N GLU A 260 -0.63 -7.54 -6.51
CA GLU A 260 0.05 -7.56 -7.81
C GLU A 260 1.10 -6.47 -7.95
N ASN A 261 0.88 -5.31 -7.34
CA ASN A 261 1.78 -4.16 -7.36
C ASN A 261 3.00 -4.31 -6.43
N THR A 262 3.06 -5.35 -5.59
CA THR A 262 4.20 -5.53 -4.69
C THR A 262 5.48 -5.95 -5.41
N PRO A 263 6.67 -5.51 -4.94
CA PRO A 263 7.95 -5.93 -5.52
C PRO A 263 8.18 -7.45 -5.42
N ARG A 264 8.51 -8.11 -6.53
CA ARG A 264 8.71 -9.57 -6.57
C ARG A 264 10.09 -10.04 -6.11
N ILE A 265 11.05 -9.13 -5.94
CA ILE A 265 12.42 -9.46 -5.54
C ILE A 265 12.45 -9.83 -4.04
N ALA A 266 12.91 -11.04 -3.73
CA ALA A 266 13.19 -11.47 -2.36
C ALA A 266 14.57 -10.97 -1.92
N THR A 267 14.66 -10.42 -0.71
CA THR A 267 15.91 -9.92 -0.14
C THR A 267 16.56 -10.96 0.76
N ARG A 268 17.86 -10.81 1.07
CA ARG A 268 18.49 -11.60 2.13
C ARG A 268 18.16 -11.02 3.49
N GLU A 269 18.32 -11.82 4.54
CA GLU A 269 18.06 -11.39 5.92
C GLU A 269 18.88 -10.16 6.35
N ASP A 270 20.14 -10.08 5.94
CA ASP A 270 21.04 -8.96 6.26
C ASP A 270 20.72 -7.66 5.52
N GLU A 271 19.91 -7.73 4.47
CA GLU A 271 19.46 -6.59 3.66
C GLU A 271 17.98 -6.28 3.87
N ALA A 272 17.27 -7.10 4.62
CA ALA A 272 15.84 -6.99 4.82
C ALA A 272 15.50 -5.79 5.72
N PHE A 273 14.39 -5.13 5.38
CA PHE A 273 13.90 -4.02 6.17
C PHE A 273 13.25 -4.53 7.45
N ALA A 274 13.78 -4.14 8.61
CA ALA A 274 13.29 -4.50 9.94
C ALA A 274 12.37 -3.42 10.56
N GLY A 275 11.87 -2.49 9.76
CA GLY A 275 11.06 -1.37 10.23
C GLY A 275 11.90 -0.20 10.75
N LEU A 276 11.23 0.93 11.00
CA LEU A 276 11.85 2.13 11.56
C LEU A 276 11.77 2.15 13.10
N SER A 277 12.28 3.23 13.69
CA SER A 277 12.12 3.53 15.12
C SER A 277 10.80 4.24 15.45
N SER A 278 9.85 4.34 14.51
CA SER A 278 8.53 4.93 14.75
C SER A 278 7.69 4.06 15.70
N LYS A 279 6.57 4.61 16.18
CA LYS A 279 5.75 3.95 17.19
C LYS A 279 5.09 2.66 16.66
N GLY A 280 4.62 2.65 15.42
CA GLY A 280 3.91 1.51 14.83
C GLY A 280 4.73 0.23 14.72
N TYR A 281 6.06 0.32 14.51
CA TYR A 281 6.93 -0.87 14.53
C TYR A 281 7.28 -1.39 15.93
N ASN A 282 6.90 -0.68 17.00
CA ASN A 282 7.23 -1.13 18.36
C ASN A 282 6.35 -2.29 18.78
N VAL A 283 6.89 -3.11 19.68
CA VAL A 283 6.16 -4.22 20.27
C VAL A 283 5.18 -3.73 21.34
N ILE A 284 3.94 -4.23 21.33
CA ILE A 284 2.93 -3.97 22.37
C ILE A 284 2.87 -5.12 23.38
N LYS A 285 2.60 -4.82 24.65
CA LYS A 285 2.48 -5.87 25.69
C LYS A 285 1.11 -6.54 25.64
N ARG A 286 1.07 -7.86 25.83
CA ARG A 286 -0.17 -8.64 25.89
C ARG A 286 -1.18 -8.09 26.90
N SER A 287 -0.72 -7.63 28.08
CA SER A 287 -1.58 -7.07 29.13
C SER A 287 -2.29 -5.80 28.71
N ASP A 288 -1.64 -4.97 27.89
CA ASP A 288 -2.14 -3.64 27.52
C ASP A 288 -3.34 -3.74 26.56
N LEU A 289 -3.46 -4.89 25.86
CA LEU A 289 -4.57 -5.21 24.96
C LEU A 289 -5.82 -5.74 25.69
N SER A 290 -5.66 -6.27 26.89
CA SER A 290 -6.72 -7.02 27.58
C SER A 290 -7.89 -6.14 28.02
N LEU A 291 -9.08 -6.73 28.15
CA LEU A 291 -10.28 -6.05 28.67
C LEU A 291 -10.07 -5.36 30.03
N THR A 292 -9.14 -5.86 30.85
CA THR A 292 -8.85 -5.28 32.17
C THR A 292 -7.97 -4.03 32.09
N ALA A 293 -7.35 -3.76 30.94
CA ALA A 293 -6.56 -2.54 30.68
C ALA A 293 -7.40 -1.35 30.20
N ARG A 294 -8.71 -1.54 29.99
CA ARG A 294 -9.65 -0.46 29.63
C ARG A 294 -9.71 0.62 30.70
N ASN A 295 -10.14 1.81 30.29
CA ASN A 295 -10.41 2.92 31.19
C ASN A 295 -11.57 2.58 32.14
N ALA A 296 -11.67 3.31 33.26
CA ALA A 296 -12.70 3.10 34.27
C ALA A 296 -14.14 3.32 33.74
N ASP A 297 -14.29 4.08 32.66
CA ASP A 297 -15.57 4.31 31.98
C ASP A 297 -15.94 3.19 30.98
N GLY A 298 -15.06 2.21 30.78
CA GLY A 298 -15.23 1.10 29.84
C GLY A 298 -14.71 1.35 28.42
N SER A 299 -14.18 2.53 28.13
CA SER A 299 -13.55 2.83 26.83
C SER A 299 -12.15 2.20 26.71
N GLU A 300 -11.66 2.07 25.47
CA GLU A 300 -10.29 1.62 25.21
C GLU A 300 -9.25 2.59 25.78
N ASN A 301 -8.12 2.06 26.22
CA ASN A 301 -7.00 2.90 26.63
C ASN A 301 -6.43 3.64 25.41
N GLU A 302 -6.33 4.97 25.51
CA GLU A 302 -5.89 5.83 24.40
C GLU A 302 -4.49 5.49 23.88
N LYS A 303 -3.55 5.16 24.76
CA LYS A 303 -2.20 4.79 24.33
C LYS A 303 -2.20 3.45 23.61
N THR A 304 -2.94 2.47 24.11
CA THR A 304 -3.06 1.15 23.50
C THR A 304 -3.73 1.26 22.13
N LEU A 305 -4.87 1.94 22.03
CA LEU A 305 -5.59 2.04 20.75
C LEU A 305 -4.78 2.77 19.69
N LEU A 306 -4.07 3.86 20.05
CA LEU A 306 -3.22 4.58 19.11
C LEU A 306 -2.09 3.69 18.59
N HIS A 307 -1.49 2.85 19.43
CA HIS A 307 -0.45 1.91 19.01
C HIS A 307 -1.02 0.83 18.09
N VAL A 308 -2.17 0.24 18.43
CA VAL A 308 -2.82 -0.78 17.59
C VAL A 308 -3.18 -0.21 16.22
N MET A 309 -3.78 0.98 16.18
CA MET A 309 -4.16 1.62 14.91
C MET A 309 -2.94 2.02 14.09
N ASP A 310 -1.93 2.68 14.67
CA ASP A 310 -0.69 3.05 13.97
C ASP A 310 0.00 1.82 13.37
N ALA A 311 0.08 0.71 14.11
CA ALA A 311 0.70 -0.52 13.62
C ALA A 311 -0.08 -1.17 12.45
N LEU A 312 -1.40 -1.24 12.55
CA LEU A 312 -2.23 -1.93 11.56
C LEU A 312 -2.53 -1.07 10.32
N VAL A 313 -2.76 0.23 10.50
CA VAL A 313 -3.07 1.16 9.39
C VAL A 313 -1.81 1.47 8.59
N SER A 314 -0.72 1.89 9.24
CA SER A 314 0.50 2.33 8.53
C SER A 314 1.42 1.20 8.08
N HIS A 315 1.44 0.08 8.82
CA HIS A 315 2.43 -0.98 8.57
C HIS A 315 1.81 -2.34 8.26
N GLY A 316 0.49 -2.46 8.36
CA GLY A 316 -0.23 -3.72 8.14
C GLY A 316 0.08 -4.80 9.19
N VAL A 317 0.83 -4.51 10.26
CA VAL A 317 1.27 -5.55 11.18
C VAL A 317 1.55 -5.03 12.59
N LEU A 318 1.10 -5.78 13.58
CA LEU A 318 1.35 -5.54 15.00
C LEU A 318 2.17 -6.69 15.60
N ILE A 319 3.20 -6.36 16.38
CA ILE A 319 3.96 -7.35 17.16
C ILE A 319 3.51 -7.28 18.62
N VAL A 320 3.05 -8.40 19.15
CA VAL A 320 2.60 -8.56 20.53
C VAL A 320 3.64 -9.35 21.33
N ASP A 321 4.07 -8.79 22.46
CA ASP A 321 4.89 -9.44 23.47
C ASP A 321 4.01 -10.19 24.47
N MET A 322 4.02 -11.51 24.33
CA MET A 322 3.28 -12.46 25.15
C MET A 322 3.88 -12.63 26.56
N SER A 323 5.00 -11.97 26.86
CA SER A 323 5.64 -11.99 28.17
C SER A 323 5.49 -10.71 29.00
N ASP A 324 4.79 -9.69 28.48
CA ASP A 324 4.61 -8.40 29.13
C ASP A 324 5.95 -7.73 29.54
N GLY A 325 6.94 -7.68 28.65
CA GLY A 325 8.28 -7.13 28.93
C GLY A 325 9.18 -8.08 29.72
N GLY A 326 8.91 -9.39 29.68
CA GLY A 326 9.56 -10.41 30.51
C GLY A 326 9.09 -10.42 31.96
N SER A 327 7.86 -9.96 32.23
CA SER A 327 7.27 -9.94 33.57
C SER A 327 6.32 -11.12 33.85
N LYS A 328 5.72 -11.70 32.81
CA LYS A 328 4.90 -12.93 32.85
C LYS A 328 5.38 -13.87 31.75
N PHE A 329 5.25 -15.18 31.94
CA PHE A 329 5.77 -16.15 30.96
C PHE A 329 4.80 -17.30 30.71
N ASP A 330 3.57 -17.22 31.20
CA ASP A 330 2.62 -18.34 31.09
C ASP A 330 2.25 -18.58 29.62
N ASP A 331 1.88 -17.52 28.89
CA ASP A 331 1.61 -17.59 27.45
C ASP A 331 2.87 -17.96 26.65
N THR A 332 4.04 -17.41 27.01
CA THR A 332 5.33 -17.72 26.38
C THR A 332 5.72 -19.19 26.50
N LYS A 333 5.40 -19.85 27.62
CA LYS A 333 5.63 -21.29 27.81
C LYS A 333 4.72 -22.12 26.91
N VAL A 334 3.45 -21.75 26.81
CA VAL A 334 2.51 -22.43 25.90
C VAL A 334 3.00 -22.36 24.46
N LEU A 335 3.49 -21.20 24.02
CA LEU A 335 4.08 -21.05 22.68
C LEU A 335 5.41 -21.82 22.53
N ALA A 336 6.21 -21.93 23.59
CA ALA A 336 7.45 -22.72 23.56
C ALA A 336 7.15 -24.22 23.40
N ASP A 337 6.17 -24.74 24.13
CA ASP A 337 5.73 -26.14 24.03
C ASP A 337 5.19 -26.43 22.63
N MET A 338 4.39 -25.51 22.07
CA MET A 338 3.92 -25.59 20.68
C MET A 338 5.09 -25.67 19.69
N TRP A 339 6.09 -24.78 19.80
CA TRP A 339 7.24 -24.78 18.89
C TRP A 339 8.06 -26.06 18.97
N GLN A 340 8.23 -26.63 20.16
CA GLN A 340 8.88 -27.93 20.33
C GLN A 340 8.11 -29.01 19.57
N VAL A 341 6.79 -29.08 19.75
CA VAL A 341 5.95 -30.08 19.07
C VAL A 341 5.92 -29.87 17.56
N THR A 342 5.93 -28.62 17.06
CA THR A 342 6.03 -28.32 15.63
C THR A 342 7.37 -28.80 15.05
N GLY A 343 8.48 -28.62 15.77
CA GLY A 343 9.79 -29.15 15.39
C GLY A 343 9.77 -30.67 15.30
N ASP A 344 9.32 -31.33 16.37
CA ASP A 344 9.22 -32.80 16.46
C ASP A 344 8.31 -33.38 15.35
N PHE A 345 7.24 -32.66 14.98
CA PHE A 345 6.36 -33.02 13.89
C PHE A 345 7.12 -33.06 12.55
N PHE A 346 7.77 -31.95 12.16
CA PHE A 346 8.47 -31.87 10.87
C PHE A 346 9.72 -32.74 10.79
N GLU A 347 10.34 -33.09 11.92
CA GLU A 347 11.38 -34.12 11.97
C GLU A 347 10.82 -35.51 11.62
N LYS A 348 9.62 -35.85 12.09
CA LYS A 348 8.97 -37.14 11.80
C LYS A 348 8.46 -37.23 10.36
N VAL A 349 7.97 -36.13 9.79
CA VAL A 349 7.41 -36.07 8.43
C VAL A 349 8.41 -35.50 7.40
N GLN A 350 9.71 -35.66 7.66
CA GLN A 350 10.75 -35.16 6.76
C GLN A 350 10.75 -35.89 5.40
N ASP A 351 10.35 -37.15 5.35
CA ASP A 351 10.16 -37.91 4.12
C ASP A 351 8.67 -37.86 3.71
N ASP A 352 8.39 -37.41 2.48
CA ASP A 352 7.03 -37.29 1.97
C ASP A 352 6.31 -38.65 1.86
N ALA A 353 7.06 -39.76 1.67
CA ALA A 353 6.49 -41.10 1.70
C ALA A 353 6.03 -41.49 3.12
N VAL A 354 6.82 -41.14 4.13
CA VAL A 354 6.46 -41.35 5.54
C VAL A 354 5.27 -40.46 5.92
N ALA A 355 5.27 -39.20 5.48
CA ALA A 355 4.17 -38.28 5.73
C ALA A 355 2.84 -38.81 5.15
N ALA A 356 2.87 -39.36 3.92
CA ALA A 356 1.70 -39.94 3.27
C ALA A 356 1.18 -41.22 3.93
N GLU A 357 2.01 -41.95 4.69
CA GLU A 357 1.59 -43.10 5.49
C GLU A 357 0.96 -42.68 6.84
N LEU A 358 1.41 -41.57 7.41
CA LEU A 358 1.00 -41.10 8.73
C LEU A 358 -0.20 -40.15 8.71
N LEU A 359 -0.38 -39.38 7.64
CA LEU A 359 -1.36 -38.31 7.57
C LEU A 359 -2.17 -38.38 6.29
N PRO A 360 -3.46 -38.02 6.33
CA PRO A 360 -4.26 -37.89 5.12
C PRO A 360 -3.75 -36.72 4.27
N GLY A 361 -3.97 -36.82 2.96
CA GLY A 361 -3.83 -35.69 2.05
C GLY A 361 -4.85 -34.59 2.35
N MET A 362 -4.79 -33.48 1.63
CA MET A 362 -5.73 -32.37 1.80
C MET A 362 -7.16 -32.74 1.39
N GLU A 363 -8.08 -32.77 2.36
CA GLU A 363 -9.48 -33.13 2.19
C GLU A 363 -10.42 -32.00 2.62
N VAL A 364 -11.61 -31.91 1.99
CA VAL A 364 -12.65 -30.95 2.42
C VAL A 364 -13.26 -31.43 3.73
N VAL A 365 -13.46 -30.51 4.69
CA VAL A 365 -14.20 -30.78 5.93
C VAL A 365 -15.54 -30.05 5.87
N ALA A 366 -16.55 -30.74 5.37
CA ALA A 366 -17.91 -30.19 5.23
C ALA A 366 -18.55 -29.84 6.59
N GLU A 367 -18.09 -30.48 7.67
CA GLU A 367 -18.50 -30.26 9.06
C GLU A 367 -18.14 -28.86 9.59
N THR A 368 -17.37 -28.09 8.83
CA THR A 368 -17.13 -26.67 9.09
C THR A 368 -18.26 -25.77 8.59
N GLY A 369 -19.17 -26.27 7.74
CA GLY A 369 -20.18 -25.44 7.07
C GLY A 369 -19.67 -24.75 5.79
N SER A 370 -18.39 -24.91 5.42
CA SER A 370 -17.81 -24.36 4.18
C SER A 370 -17.41 -25.46 3.20
N GLN A 371 -17.54 -25.17 1.89
CA GLN A 371 -17.07 -26.05 0.82
C GLN A 371 -15.55 -25.92 0.55
N HIS A 372 -14.91 -24.90 1.14
CA HIS A 372 -13.51 -24.57 0.89
C HIS A 372 -12.57 -24.96 2.04
N ALA A 373 -13.11 -25.24 3.22
CA ALA A 373 -12.33 -25.62 4.40
C ALA A 373 -11.62 -26.96 4.21
N ARG A 374 -10.30 -26.99 4.45
CA ARG A 374 -9.46 -28.19 4.31
C ARG A 374 -8.86 -28.64 5.63
N VAL A 375 -8.49 -29.91 5.71
CA VAL A 375 -7.54 -30.47 6.69
C VAL A 375 -6.65 -31.49 6.00
N GLY A 376 -5.47 -31.72 6.56
CA GLY A 376 -4.54 -32.74 6.06
C GLY A 376 -3.16 -32.17 5.76
N TYR A 377 -2.30 -33.01 5.21
CA TYR A 377 -0.92 -32.69 4.88
C TYR A 377 -0.72 -32.57 3.37
N SER A 378 0.17 -31.67 2.96
CA SER A 378 0.63 -31.55 1.58
C SER A 378 2.08 -31.09 1.53
N SER A 379 2.77 -31.51 0.46
CA SER A 379 4.12 -31.11 0.10
C SER A 379 4.09 -30.54 -1.32
N PHE A 380 4.65 -29.35 -1.51
CA PHE A 380 4.69 -28.62 -2.77
C PHE A 380 6.13 -28.30 -3.15
N ASP A 381 6.36 -27.96 -4.42
CA ASP A 381 7.65 -27.51 -4.94
C ASP A 381 8.82 -28.44 -4.55
N ASN A 382 8.64 -29.74 -4.75
CA ASN A 382 9.61 -30.79 -4.40
C ASN A 382 10.04 -30.76 -2.92
N GLY A 383 9.12 -30.45 -2.00
CA GLY A 383 9.38 -30.39 -0.57
C GLY A 383 9.89 -29.05 -0.06
N SER A 384 10.00 -28.03 -0.94
CA SER A 384 10.35 -26.66 -0.54
C SER A 384 9.29 -26.04 0.38
N LEU A 385 8.03 -26.45 0.20
CA LEU A 385 6.90 -26.06 1.04
C LEU A 385 6.17 -27.30 1.55
N LYS A 386 6.28 -27.57 2.84
CA LYS A 386 5.50 -28.61 3.52
C LYS A 386 4.51 -27.98 4.47
N PHE A 387 3.30 -28.53 4.48
CA PHE A 387 2.18 -27.81 5.07
C PHE A 387 1.13 -28.79 5.63
N LEU A 388 0.78 -28.61 6.90
CA LEU A 388 -0.32 -29.28 7.59
C LEU A 388 -1.40 -28.26 7.92
N GLU A 389 -2.62 -28.44 7.42
CA GLU A 389 -3.79 -27.68 7.86
C GLU A 389 -4.56 -28.47 8.91
N THR A 390 -4.74 -27.88 10.10
CA THR A 390 -5.50 -28.48 11.20
C THR A 390 -6.71 -27.66 11.59
N ARG A 391 -7.72 -28.31 12.17
CA ARG A 391 -8.94 -27.66 12.67
C ARG A 391 -9.38 -28.28 13.98
N ARG A 392 -10.06 -27.50 14.83
CA ARG A 392 -10.58 -27.96 16.12
C ARG A 392 -12.03 -28.42 15.99
N GLU A 393 -12.34 -29.61 16.49
CA GLU A 393 -13.72 -30.02 16.77
C GLU A 393 -14.25 -29.23 17.97
N ARG A 394 -15.38 -28.55 17.83
CA ARG A 394 -15.87 -27.59 18.84
C ARG A 394 -16.22 -28.24 20.18
N ASN A 395 -16.83 -29.42 20.13
CA ASN A 395 -17.41 -30.06 21.30
C ASN A 395 -16.37 -30.85 22.09
N SER A 396 -15.52 -31.62 21.42
CA SER A 396 -14.46 -32.41 22.07
C SER A 396 -13.21 -31.59 22.32
N GLY A 397 -12.96 -30.57 21.50
CA GLY A 397 -11.68 -29.86 21.47
C GLY A 397 -10.58 -30.62 20.74
N ASP A 398 -10.88 -31.78 20.15
CA ASP A 398 -9.94 -32.59 19.38
C ASP A 398 -9.45 -31.83 18.14
N ILE A 399 -8.26 -32.19 17.64
CA ILE A 399 -7.68 -31.60 16.44
C ILE A 399 -7.80 -32.58 15.27
N LEU A 400 -8.26 -32.09 14.14
CA LEU A 400 -8.27 -32.75 12.84
C LEU A 400 -7.00 -32.38 12.06
N PRO A 401 -6.43 -33.28 11.24
CA PRO A 401 -6.81 -34.69 11.10
C PRO A 401 -6.55 -35.49 12.38
N LYS A 402 -7.36 -36.52 12.67
CA LYS A 402 -7.30 -37.25 13.95
C LYS A 402 -5.98 -38.00 14.12
N GLU A 403 -5.44 -38.44 12.99
CA GLU A 403 -4.15 -39.10 12.81
C GLU A 403 -2.97 -38.26 13.34
N LEU A 404 -3.13 -36.93 13.44
CA LEU A 404 -2.12 -36.07 14.06
C LEU A 404 -1.77 -36.53 15.48
N THR A 405 -2.76 -37.06 16.22
CA THR A 405 -2.55 -37.60 17.57
C THR A 405 -1.54 -38.75 17.58
N ASP A 406 -1.52 -39.58 16.53
CA ASP A 406 -0.57 -40.69 16.42
C ASP A 406 0.85 -40.21 16.11
N VAL A 407 0.98 -39.01 15.50
CA VAL A 407 2.27 -38.40 15.16
C VAL A 407 2.87 -37.66 16.36
N VAL A 408 2.11 -36.77 17.01
CA VAL A 408 2.62 -35.88 18.07
C VAL A 408 2.22 -36.29 19.48
N GLY A 409 1.36 -37.30 19.63
CA GLY A 409 0.82 -37.73 20.92
C GLY A 409 -0.24 -36.77 21.49
N ALA A 410 -0.94 -37.22 22.54
CA ALA A 410 -1.98 -36.43 23.20
C ALA A 410 -1.44 -35.12 23.80
N ASP A 411 -0.24 -35.14 24.38
CA ASP A 411 0.40 -33.94 24.94
C ASP A 411 0.76 -32.93 23.83
N GLY A 412 1.14 -33.41 22.65
CA GLY A 412 1.39 -32.55 21.48
C GLY A 412 0.11 -31.88 20.97
N VAL A 413 -0.98 -32.64 20.84
CA VAL A 413 -2.30 -32.11 20.48
C VAL A 413 -2.80 -31.09 21.51
N GLN A 414 -2.59 -31.37 22.80
CA GLN A 414 -2.91 -30.43 23.87
C GLN A 414 -2.09 -29.15 23.78
N SER A 415 -0.81 -29.24 23.42
CA SER A 415 0.06 -28.07 23.22
C SER A 415 -0.44 -27.18 22.08
N PHE A 416 -0.85 -27.77 20.94
CA PHE A 416 -1.48 -27.02 19.85
C PHE A 416 -2.82 -26.39 20.26
N SER A 417 -3.64 -27.11 21.03
CA SER A 417 -4.92 -26.59 21.54
C SER A 417 -4.73 -25.42 22.49
N SER A 418 -3.76 -25.51 23.40
CA SER A 418 -3.44 -24.44 24.35
C SER A 418 -2.87 -23.21 23.64
N ALA A 419 -1.98 -23.40 22.65
CA ALA A 419 -1.48 -22.30 21.82
C ALA A 419 -2.60 -21.62 21.05
N PHE A 420 -3.53 -22.40 20.48
CA PHE A 420 -4.70 -21.87 19.80
C PHE A 420 -5.53 -20.96 20.71
N ASP A 421 -5.80 -21.40 21.95
CA ASP A 421 -6.59 -20.63 22.91
C ASP A 421 -5.91 -19.30 23.29
N VAL A 422 -4.59 -19.32 23.56
CA VAL A 422 -3.83 -18.12 23.96
C VAL A 422 -3.70 -17.12 22.80
N ILE A 423 -3.36 -17.60 21.60
CA ILE A 423 -3.23 -16.76 20.39
C ILE A 423 -4.58 -16.14 20.04
N THR A 424 -5.65 -16.95 20.02
CA THR A 424 -6.99 -16.47 19.72
C THR A 424 -7.45 -15.41 20.71
N SER A 425 -7.15 -15.59 22.00
CA SER A 425 -7.47 -14.60 23.02
C SER A 425 -6.77 -13.26 22.78
N ALA A 426 -5.48 -13.27 22.43
CA ALA A 426 -4.74 -12.05 22.12
C ALA A 426 -5.29 -11.34 20.88
N CYS A 427 -5.62 -12.09 19.84
CA CYS A 427 -6.12 -11.52 18.59
C CYS A 427 -7.54 -10.97 18.71
N LYS A 428 -8.42 -11.62 19.49
CA LYS A 428 -9.75 -11.07 19.81
C LYS A 428 -9.65 -9.72 20.51
N ASP A 429 -8.66 -9.53 21.40
CA ASP A 429 -8.41 -8.24 22.02
C ASP A 429 -7.97 -7.17 21.00
N VAL A 430 -7.11 -7.53 20.03
CA VAL A 430 -6.70 -6.63 18.93
C VAL A 430 -7.89 -6.23 18.06
N VAL A 431 -8.69 -7.19 17.58
CA VAL A 431 -9.87 -6.90 16.74
C VAL A 431 -10.86 -6.02 17.48
N ARG A 432 -11.11 -6.30 18.77
CA ARG A 432 -11.99 -5.48 19.61
C ARG A 432 -11.53 -4.03 19.64
N ILE A 433 -10.23 -3.78 19.88
CA ILE A 433 -9.68 -2.41 19.93
C ILE A 433 -9.80 -1.71 18.58
N ALA A 434 -9.41 -2.39 17.49
CA ALA A 434 -9.48 -1.86 16.14
C ALA A 434 -10.92 -1.45 15.75
N VAL A 435 -11.87 -2.40 15.86
CA VAL A 435 -13.28 -2.18 15.51
C VAL A 435 -13.93 -1.11 16.40
N ALA A 436 -13.64 -1.10 17.70
CA ALA A 436 -14.15 -0.08 18.61
C ALA A 436 -13.64 1.31 18.24
N THR A 437 -12.36 1.43 17.90
CA THR A 437 -11.73 2.71 17.53
C THR A 437 -12.31 3.26 16.25
N CYS A 438 -12.38 2.46 15.17
CA CYS A 438 -13.02 2.86 13.92
C CYS A 438 -14.49 3.22 14.14
N SER A 439 -15.23 2.50 14.98
CA SER A 439 -16.63 2.84 15.26
C SER A 439 -16.78 4.20 15.97
N VAL A 440 -15.85 4.57 16.86
CA VAL A 440 -15.86 5.89 17.50
C VAL A 440 -15.56 6.99 16.48
N GLU A 441 -14.54 6.79 15.64
CA GLU A 441 -14.10 7.75 14.61
C GLU A 441 -15.25 8.09 13.64
N TYR A 442 -15.98 7.08 13.18
CA TYR A 442 -17.13 7.23 12.30
C TYR A 442 -18.40 7.75 12.99
N GLY A 443 -18.32 8.17 14.26
CA GLY A 443 -19.46 8.71 14.98
C GLY A 443 -20.54 7.68 15.33
N ALA A 444 -20.23 6.38 15.32
CA ALA A 444 -21.18 5.36 15.73
C ALA A 444 -21.47 5.44 17.24
N PHE A 445 -22.64 4.97 17.66
CA PHE A 445 -23.07 4.93 19.07
C PHE A 445 -23.21 6.29 19.79
N GLN A 446 -23.26 7.43 19.08
CA GLN A 446 -23.36 8.79 19.63
C GLN A 446 -24.58 9.10 20.53
N LYS A 447 -25.61 8.23 20.58
CA LYS A 447 -26.84 8.47 21.35
C LYS A 447 -26.63 8.34 22.87
N GLY A 448 -25.98 9.30 23.52
CA GLY A 448 -25.85 9.39 24.99
C GLY A 448 -24.42 9.67 25.46
N LYS A 449 -24.20 9.69 26.78
CA LYS A 449 -22.85 9.72 27.37
C LYS A 449 -22.20 8.33 27.21
N ASN A 450 -20.89 8.28 26.96
CA ASN A 450 -20.04 7.07 26.85
C ASN A 450 -20.04 6.35 25.48
N GLN A 451 -19.83 7.09 24.37
CA GLN A 451 -19.68 6.52 23.02
C GLN A 451 -18.60 5.42 22.96
N GLY A 452 -17.39 5.71 23.46
CA GLY A 452 -16.26 4.76 23.41
C GLY A 452 -16.51 3.46 24.18
N ALA A 453 -17.21 3.52 25.32
CA ALA A 453 -17.55 2.32 26.08
C ALA A 453 -18.53 1.41 25.32
N ARG A 454 -19.51 2.01 24.63
CA ARG A 454 -20.48 1.25 23.82
C ARG A 454 -19.85 0.65 22.58
N ALA A 455 -18.96 1.39 21.91
CA ALA A 455 -18.18 0.87 20.80
C ALA A 455 -17.31 -0.32 21.24
N SER A 456 -16.65 -0.22 22.40
CA SER A 456 -15.88 -1.32 23.00
C SER A 456 -16.76 -2.55 23.31
N GLU A 457 -17.95 -2.34 23.88
CA GLU A 457 -18.90 -3.43 24.19
C GLU A 457 -19.43 -4.11 22.93
N ALA A 458 -19.79 -3.34 21.89
CA ALA A 458 -20.28 -3.85 20.62
C ALA A 458 -19.19 -4.62 19.85
N ALA A 459 -17.97 -4.09 19.81
CA ALA A 459 -16.80 -4.78 19.24
C ALA A 459 -16.48 -6.07 20.03
N ASN A 460 -16.65 -6.05 21.36
CA ASN A 460 -16.51 -7.25 22.16
C ASN A 460 -17.59 -8.30 21.82
N LEU A 461 -18.82 -7.90 21.50
CA LEU A 461 -19.83 -8.83 21.00
C LEU A 461 -19.41 -9.44 19.65
N LEU A 462 -18.91 -8.62 18.71
CA LEU A 462 -18.42 -9.11 17.41
C LEU A 462 -17.36 -10.21 17.59
N VAL A 463 -16.37 -10.01 18.44
CA VAL A 463 -15.29 -11.01 18.61
C VAL A 463 -15.75 -12.27 19.35
N GLN A 464 -16.86 -12.22 20.10
CA GLN A 464 -17.42 -13.41 20.77
C GLN A 464 -18.42 -14.16 19.88
N GLU A 465 -19.17 -13.44 19.06
CA GLU A 465 -20.28 -13.99 18.27
C GLU A 465 -19.84 -14.34 16.84
N VAL A 466 -19.00 -13.52 16.22
CA VAL A 466 -18.64 -13.64 14.80
C VAL A 466 -17.29 -14.32 14.59
N ILE A 467 -16.29 -14.11 15.46
CA ILE A 467 -14.98 -14.76 15.29
C ILE A 467 -15.03 -16.21 15.77
N ASP A 468 -14.55 -17.12 14.94
CA ASP A 468 -14.47 -18.54 15.27
C ASP A 468 -13.21 -18.86 16.08
N ASP A 469 -13.41 -19.16 17.36
CA ASP A 469 -12.36 -19.57 18.31
C ASP A 469 -12.32 -21.08 18.56
N GLY A 470 -12.98 -21.85 17.70
CA GLY A 470 -13.07 -23.30 17.82
C GLY A 470 -13.82 -23.78 19.05
N LYS A 471 -14.59 -22.92 19.72
CA LYS A 471 -15.50 -23.30 20.81
C LYS A 471 -16.96 -23.16 20.37
N PRO A 472 -17.89 -23.91 20.98
CA PRO A 472 -19.31 -23.76 20.71
C PRO A 472 -19.78 -22.36 21.13
N MET A 473 -20.67 -21.75 20.35
CA MET A 473 -21.29 -20.49 20.74
C MET A 473 -22.11 -20.69 22.02
N ARG A 474 -21.92 -19.81 23.00
CA ARG A 474 -22.64 -19.87 24.29
C ARG A 474 -23.93 -19.05 24.30
N SER A 475 -24.10 -18.13 23.35
CA SER A 475 -25.22 -17.18 23.27
C SER A 475 -26.30 -17.70 22.31
N THR A 476 -27.58 -17.54 22.70
CA THR A 476 -28.75 -17.85 21.86
C THR A 476 -29.33 -16.64 21.15
N ASP A 477 -28.71 -15.46 21.32
CA ASP A 477 -29.31 -14.18 20.92
C ASP A 477 -29.10 -13.83 19.45
N ILE A 478 -28.30 -14.61 18.73
CA ILE A 478 -28.09 -14.47 17.29
C ILE A 478 -28.38 -15.80 16.57
N GLU A 479 -28.96 -15.68 15.38
CA GLU A 479 -29.13 -16.82 14.47
C GLU A 479 -27.74 -17.29 14.02
N HIS A 480 -27.47 -18.57 14.22
CA HIS A 480 -26.25 -19.22 13.78
C HIS A 480 -26.55 -20.66 13.40
N SER A 481 -25.84 -21.17 12.40
CA SER A 481 -25.90 -22.57 11.97
C SER A 481 -24.49 -23.13 11.86
N GLU A 482 -23.74 -23.02 12.96
CA GLU A 482 -22.34 -23.42 12.94
C GLU A 482 -22.17 -24.94 12.82
N GLY A 483 -21.15 -25.35 12.06
CA GLY A 483 -20.76 -26.75 11.97
C GLY A 483 -20.08 -27.27 13.25
N THR A 484 -19.84 -28.57 13.33
CA THR A 484 -19.17 -29.20 14.49
C THR A 484 -17.66 -28.93 14.54
N VAL A 485 -17.08 -28.41 13.45
CA VAL A 485 -15.66 -28.10 13.31
C VAL A 485 -15.45 -26.59 13.13
N SER A 486 -14.35 -26.08 13.65
CA SER A 486 -13.94 -24.68 13.49
C SER A 486 -13.58 -24.33 12.04
N MET A 487 -14.00 -23.14 11.62
CA MET A 487 -13.57 -22.47 10.40
C MET A 487 -12.15 -21.90 10.49
N SER A 488 -11.62 -21.69 11.69
CA SER A 488 -10.27 -21.15 11.91
C SER A 488 -9.22 -22.25 11.92
N PRO A 489 -8.36 -22.35 10.89
CA PRO A 489 -7.30 -23.35 10.87
C PRO A 489 -6.09 -22.93 11.72
N HIS A 490 -5.40 -23.92 12.26
CA HIS A 490 -4.02 -23.78 12.73
C HIS A 490 -3.12 -24.52 11.75
N ARG A 491 -2.33 -23.75 11.00
CA ARG A 491 -1.50 -24.24 9.92
C ARG A 491 -0.08 -24.42 10.41
N LEU A 492 0.53 -25.56 10.16
CA LEU A 492 1.97 -25.76 10.38
C LEU A 492 2.66 -25.75 9.02
N GLY A 493 3.69 -24.93 8.89
CA GLY A 493 4.48 -24.79 7.66
C GLY A 493 5.96 -25.02 7.89
N GLN A 494 6.61 -25.70 6.95
CA GLN A 494 8.06 -25.75 6.83
C GLN A 494 8.44 -25.25 5.44
N TYR A 495 9.30 -24.24 5.41
CA TYR A 495 9.73 -23.54 4.21
C TYR A 495 11.23 -23.71 4.05
N SER A 496 11.65 -24.17 2.88
CA SER A 496 13.06 -24.35 2.54
C SER A 496 13.30 -23.98 1.08
N GLU A 497 14.52 -23.60 0.76
CA GLU A 497 14.91 -23.37 -0.63
C GLU A 497 15.39 -24.71 -1.24
N SER A 498 14.84 -25.06 -2.40
CA SER A 498 15.34 -26.20 -3.19
C SER A 498 16.49 -25.72 -4.08
N SER A 499 17.56 -26.51 -4.14
CA SER A 499 18.92 -26.17 -4.62
C SER A 499 19.10 -25.59 -6.05
N GLU A 500 18.04 -25.18 -6.74
CA GLU A 500 18.05 -24.71 -8.13
C GLU A 500 17.93 -23.19 -8.30
N ALA A 501 17.71 -22.36 -7.26
CA ALA A 501 17.59 -20.91 -7.48
C ALA A 501 18.93 -20.21 -7.74
N GLU A 502 18.93 -19.25 -8.68
CA GLU A 502 20.08 -18.40 -8.98
C GLU A 502 20.26 -17.26 -7.95
N THR A 503 19.21 -16.92 -7.20
CA THR A 503 19.19 -15.81 -6.22
C THR A 503 19.52 -16.28 -4.79
N ALA A 504 19.97 -15.35 -3.94
CA ALA A 504 20.34 -15.65 -2.55
C ALA A 504 19.13 -15.90 -1.62
N ALA A 505 17.94 -15.47 -2.03
CA ALA A 505 16.68 -15.75 -1.39
C ALA A 505 15.58 -15.93 -2.46
N ARG A 506 14.53 -16.66 -2.11
CA ARG A 506 13.40 -16.95 -3.00
C ARG A 506 12.07 -16.82 -2.26
N GLU A 507 11.07 -16.28 -2.94
CA GLU A 507 9.66 -16.37 -2.55
C GLU A 507 9.19 -17.83 -2.69
N VAL A 508 8.87 -18.44 -1.54
CA VAL A 508 8.42 -19.85 -1.43
C VAL A 508 6.93 -19.95 -1.16
N PHE A 509 6.33 -18.89 -0.63
CA PHE A 509 4.89 -18.73 -0.56
C PHE A 509 4.54 -17.33 -1.02
N GLY A 510 3.75 -17.25 -2.09
CA GLY A 510 3.56 -16.02 -2.85
C GLY A 510 2.90 -14.88 -2.07
N ALA A 511 3.07 -13.65 -2.56
CA ALA A 511 2.34 -12.50 -2.03
C ALA A 511 0.82 -12.74 -2.14
N HIS A 512 0.10 -12.52 -1.04
CA HIS A 512 -1.35 -12.63 -0.95
C HIS A 512 -1.88 -11.86 0.28
N VAL A 513 -3.20 -11.72 0.35
CA VAL A 513 -3.94 -11.37 1.57
C VAL A 513 -4.72 -12.58 2.08
N ASP A 514 -5.04 -12.60 3.37
CA ASP A 514 -5.81 -13.68 3.97
C ASP A 514 -7.27 -13.31 4.18
N ALA A 515 -8.17 -14.21 3.78
CA ALA A 515 -9.60 -14.16 4.05
C ALA A 515 -9.90 -14.56 5.52
N SER A 516 -9.46 -13.72 6.46
CA SER A 516 -9.61 -13.86 7.91
C SER A 516 -9.97 -12.51 8.54
N PHE A 517 -10.30 -12.47 9.83
CA PHE A 517 -10.22 -11.21 10.59
C PHE A 517 -8.76 -10.88 10.88
N ILE A 518 -8.04 -11.87 11.38
CA ILE A 518 -6.63 -11.75 11.72
C ILE A 518 -5.92 -13.03 11.29
N THR A 519 -4.74 -12.86 10.72
CA THR A 519 -3.74 -13.92 10.64
C THR A 519 -2.70 -13.70 11.72
N ALA A 520 -2.63 -14.64 12.65
CA ALA A 520 -1.76 -14.58 13.81
C ALA A 520 -0.59 -15.55 13.61
N VAL A 521 0.64 -15.04 13.54
CA VAL A 521 1.84 -15.82 13.26
C VAL A 521 2.77 -15.76 14.47
N PRO A 522 2.90 -16.84 15.26
CA PRO A 522 3.97 -16.93 16.26
C PRO A 522 5.32 -16.66 15.60
N VAL A 523 6.17 -15.83 16.20
CA VAL A 523 7.48 -15.48 15.61
C VAL A 523 8.34 -16.74 15.52
N ALA A 524 8.91 -16.99 14.33
CA ALA A 524 9.78 -18.12 14.10
C ALA A 524 11.23 -17.82 14.51
N ALA A 525 12.01 -18.88 14.74
CA ALA A 525 13.44 -18.76 15.01
C ALA A 525 14.25 -18.25 13.80
N ILE A 526 13.80 -18.61 12.59
CA ILE A 526 14.42 -18.24 11.31
C ILE A 526 13.52 -17.24 10.61
N SER A 527 14.06 -16.09 10.22
CA SER A 527 13.27 -15.05 9.57
C SER A 527 12.92 -15.41 8.13
N GLY A 528 11.70 -15.10 7.72
CA GLY A 528 11.23 -15.27 6.35
C GLY A 528 9.80 -14.81 6.09
N LEU A 529 9.03 -14.43 7.13
CA LEU A 529 7.77 -13.73 6.91
C LEU A 529 8.07 -12.29 6.46
N GLU A 530 7.51 -11.90 5.32
CA GLU A 530 7.57 -10.53 4.81
C GLU A 530 6.15 -9.97 4.70
N VAL A 531 5.95 -8.77 5.25
CA VAL A 531 4.73 -7.96 5.15
C VAL A 531 5.04 -6.77 4.27
N TYR A 532 4.20 -6.46 3.30
CA TYR A 532 4.38 -5.26 2.49
C TYR A 532 3.88 -4.05 3.27
N ASP A 533 4.81 -3.19 3.64
CA ASP A 533 4.54 -1.91 4.29
C ASP A 533 4.37 -0.87 3.17
N GLU A 534 3.11 -0.47 2.96
CA GLU A 534 2.72 0.42 1.85
C GLU A 534 3.23 1.84 2.04
N ASP A 535 3.23 2.35 3.29
CA ASP A 535 3.75 3.69 3.63
C ASP A 535 5.24 3.83 3.30
N SER A 536 6.02 2.76 3.48
CA SER A 536 7.46 2.74 3.20
C SER A 536 7.83 2.10 1.86
N GLU A 537 6.84 1.57 1.13
CA GLU A 537 6.97 0.81 -0.12
C GLU A 537 8.02 -0.31 -0.03
N LYS A 538 8.04 -1.03 1.10
CA LYS A 538 9.07 -2.04 1.41
C LYS A 538 8.48 -3.30 2.00
N TRP A 539 9.14 -4.42 1.70
CA TRP A 539 8.93 -5.67 2.44
C TRP A 539 9.56 -5.59 3.82
N TYR A 540 8.73 -5.47 4.84
CA TYR A 540 9.07 -5.47 6.25
C TYR A 540 9.11 -6.90 6.82
N ARG A 541 10.18 -7.24 7.56
CA ARG A 541 10.31 -8.49 8.30
C ARG A 541 10.04 -8.30 9.80
N PRO A 542 8.82 -8.60 10.29
CA PRO A 542 8.49 -8.41 11.71
C PRO A 542 9.30 -9.32 12.66
N GLU A 543 9.79 -10.46 12.17
CA GLU A 543 10.61 -11.38 12.95
C GLU A 543 11.97 -10.76 13.31
N LEU A 544 12.55 -9.95 12.41
CA LEU A 544 13.78 -9.21 12.68
C LEU A 544 13.55 -8.13 13.72
N LYS A 545 12.45 -7.38 13.62
CA LYS A 545 12.11 -6.37 14.62
C LYS A 545 11.87 -6.95 16.02
N ALA A 546 11.20 -8.10 16.09
CA ALA A 546 11.02 -8.84 17.33
C ALA A 546 12.38 -9.26 17.94
N ARG A 547 13.30 -9.75 17.10
CA ARG A 547 14.67 -10.10 17.51
C ARG A 547 15.43 -8.88 18.04
N GLU A 548 15.47 -7.78 17.28
CA GLU A 548 16.14 -6.53 17.68
C GLU A 548 15.62 -6.01 19.02
N THR A 549 14.29 -6.05 19.21
CA THR A 549 13.64 -5.62 20.47
C THR A 549 14.10 -6.48 21.63
N TRP A 550 14.11 -7.80 21.45
CA TRP A 550 14.56 -8.75 22.48
C TRP A 550 16.04 -8.55 22.84
N GLU A 551 16.91 -8.41 21.84
CA GLU A 551 18.34 -8.20 22.03
C GLU A 551 18.64 -6.89 22.76
N ALA A 552 17.93 -5.82 22.40
CA ALA A 552 18.03 -4.52 23.07
C ALA A 552 17.64 -4.62 24.56
N GLU A 553 16.54 -5.30 24.87
CA GLU A 553 16.13 -5.51 26.26
C GLU A 553 17.13 -6.38 27.05
N LYS A 554 17.67 -7.44 26.45
CA LYS A 554 18.70 -8.27 27.10
C LYS A 554 19.95 -7.44 27.41
N LYS A 555 20.38 -6.62 26.45
CA LYS A 555 21.52 -5.73 26.62
C LYS A 555 21.28 -4.70 27.72
N GLU A 556 20.09 -4.10 27.78
CA GLU A 556 19.71 -3.15 28.84
C GLU A 556 19.74 -3.82 30.24
N LYS A 557 19.31 -5.09 30.32
CA LYS A 557 19.35 -5.90 31.54
C LYS A 557 20.74 -6.47 31.86
N GLY A 558 21.77 -6.16 31.07
CA GLY A 558 23.14 -6.65 31.25
C GLY A 558 23.33 -8.15 30.94
N GLY A 559 22.39 -8.74 30.20
CA GLY A 559 22.46 -10.13 29.72
C GLY A 559 23.20 -10.27 28.39
N ASP A 560 23.38 -11.51 27.96
CA ASP A 560 23.97 -11.85 26.66
C ASP A 560 22.93 -11.67 25.54
N SER A 561 23.14 -10.68 24.66
CA SER A 561 22.28 -10.43 23.51
C SER A 561 22.41 -11.49 22.41
N SER A 562 23.47 -12.32 22.43
CA SER A 562 23.63 -13.44 21.49
C SER A 562 22.91 -14.71 21.93
N ALA A 563 22.32 -14.72 23.13
CA ALA A 563 21.57 -15.87 23.59
C ALA A 563 20.38 -16.17 22.66
N VAL A 564 19.98 -17.45 22.62
CA VAL A 564 18.83 -17.93 21.85
C VAL A 564 17.67 -18.35 22.74
N VAL A 565 17.89 -18.32 24.05
CA VAL A 565 16.92 -18.67 25.09
C VAL A 565 16.88 -17.62 26.19
N GLU A 566 15.76 -17.57 26.88
CA GLU A 566 15.52 -16.79 28.08
C GLU A 566 15.40 -17.72 29.29
N GLU A 567 16.27 -17.51 30.28
CA GLU A 567 16.21 -18.23 31.56
C GLU A 567 15.18 -17.58 32.49
N LEU A 568 14.21 -18.36 32.92
CA LEU A 568 13.15 -17.96 33.83
C LEU A 568 13.61 -18.06 35.28
N LYS A 569 12.93 -17.34 36.19
CA LYS A 569 13.23 -17.38 37.64
C LYS A 569 13.16 -18.78 38.26
N CYS A 570 12.41 -19.70 37.64
CA CYS A 570 12.30 -21.09 38.08
C CYS A 570 13.39 -22.02 37.50
N GLY A 571 14.37 -21.47 36.76
CA GLY A 571 15.44 -22.23 36.09
C GLY A 571 15.03 -22.90 34.79
N ALA A 572 13.77 -22.74 34.35
CA ALA A 572 13.33 -23.20 33.04
C ALA A 572 13.82 -22.24 31.95
N THR A 573 14.03 -22.73 30.73
CA THR A 573 14.43 -21.91 29.59
C THR A 573 13.36 -21.91 28.51
N VAL A 574 13.08 -20.75 27.92
CA VAL A 574 12.16 -20.63 26.77
C VAL A 574 12.91 -20.01 25.58
N PRO A 575 12.65 -20.42 24.33
CA PRO A 575 13.24 -19.77 23.16
C PRO A 575 12.83 -18.29 23.08
N TRP A 576 13.71 -17.42 22.60
CA TRP A 576 13.41 -15.98 22.50
C TRP A 576 12.18 -15.69 21.64
N HIS A 577 11.99 -16.45 20.56
CA HIS A 577 10.96 -16.23 19.56
C HIS A 577 9.57 -16.65 20.06
N SER A 578 9.48 -17.56 21.05
CA SER A 578 8.19 -17.95 21.66
C SER A 578 7.54 -16.82 22.48
N ARG A 579 8.24 -15.70 22.66
CA ARG A 579 7.74 -14.51 23.33
C ARG A 579 6.82 -13.67 22.45
N TYR A 580 6.95 -13.73 21.13
CA TYR A 580 6.34 -12.76 20.24
C TYR A 580 5.30 -13.39 19.32
N LEU A 581 4.24 -12.63 19.07
CA LEU A 581 3.17 -12.95 18.14
C LEU A 581 3.05 -11.82 17.12
N VAL A 582 3.11 -12.14 15.84
CA VAL A 582 2.82 -11.21 14.74
C VAL A 582 1.33 -11.29 14.43
N VAL A 583 0.68 -10.14 14.31
CA VAL A 583 -0.76 -10.02 14.07
C VAL A 583 -0.96 -9.18 12.81
N MET A 584 -1.57 -9.78 11.79
CA MET A 584 -1.83 -9.17 10.48
C MET A 584 -3.33 -9.09 10.23
N ALA A 585 -3.80 -8.01 9.62
CA ALA A 585 -5.19 -7.82 9.27
C ALA A 585 -5.58 -8.70 8.08
N GLY A 586 -6.74 -9.34 8.15
CA GLY A 586 -7.35 -10.01 7.00
C GLY A 586 -8.54 -9.22 6.45
N GLU A 587 -9.08 -9.69 5.33
CA GLU A 587 -10.17 -9.04 4.59
C GLU A 587 -11.41 -8.75 5.45
N GLN A 588 -11.71 -9.62 6.42
CA GLN A 588 -12.89 -9.48 7.27
C GLN A 588 -12.71 -8.38 8.33
N LEU A 589 -11.46 -8.10 8.74
CA LEU A 589 -11.18 -6.93 9.57
C LEU A 589 -11.23 -5.65 8.75
N GLN A 590 -10.79 -5.68 7.48
CA GLN A 590 -10.95 -4.56 6.56
C GLN A 590 -12.43 -4.18 6.40
N VAL A 591 -13.32 -5.15 6.21
CA VAL A 591 -14.77 -4.91 6.22
C VAL A 591 -15.24 -4.35 7.57
N ALA A 592 -14.88 -4.99 8.68
CA ALA A 592 -15.35 -4.57 10.01
C ALA A 592 -14.82 -3.19 10.48
N THR A 593 -13.76 -2.69 9.83
CA THR A 593 -13.15 -1.39 10.09
C THR A 593 -13.51 -0.34 9.05
N ARG A 594 -14.44 -0.62 8.13
CA ARG A 594 -14.87 0.30 7.06
C ARG A 594 -13.71 0.68 6.12
N ASN A 595 -12.84 -0.29 5.82
CA ASN A 595 -11.62 -0.11 5.03
C ASN A 595 -10.52 0.75 5.68
N GLU A 596 -10.67 1.16 6.95
CA GLU A 596 -9.60 1.90 7.65
C GLU A 596 -8.34 1.05 7.88
N ILE A 597 -8.52 -0.24 8.16
CA ILE A 597 -7.40 -1.18 8.30
C ILE A 597 -7.39 -2.08 7.06
N PRO A 598 -6.47 -1.87 6.12
CA PRO A 598 -6.40 -2.69 4.92
C PRO A 598 -5.97 -4.12 5.26
N ALA A 599 -6.43 -5.11 4.47
CA ALA A 599 -5.91 -6.47 4.59
C ALA A 599 -4.42 -6.49 4.25
N THR A 600 -3.63 -7.20 5.06
CA THR A 600 -2.17 -7.19 4.98
C THR A 600 -1.68 -8.05 3.85
N VAL A 601 -1.00 -7.44 2.86
CA VAL A 601 -0.26 -8.17 1.84
C VAL A 601 1.00 -8.76 2.45
N HIS A 602 1.17 -10.07 2.36
CA HIS A 602 2.30 -10.77 2.94
C HIS A 602 2.74 -11.97 2.11
N ARG A 603 3.98 -12.41 2.32
CA ARG A 603 4.60 -13.56 1.65
C ARG A 603 5.58 -14.27 2.57
N VAL A 604 6.09 -15.42 2.12
CA VAL A 604 7.20 -16.12 2.81
C VAL A 604 8.37 -16.28 1.85
N VAL A 605 9.55 -15.91 2.34
CA VAL A 605 10.82 -16.10 1.66
C VAL A 605 11.69 -17.11 2.40
N ALA A 606 12.47 -17.88 1.66
CA ALA A 606 13.49 -18.77 2.19
C ALA A 606 14.87 -18.36 1.66
N ALA A 607 15.88 -18.42 2.53
CA ALA A 607 17.26 -18.18 2.15
C ALA A 607 17.87 -19.42 1.47
N LYS A 608 18.65 -19.20 0.42
CA LYS A 608 19.40 -20.26 -0.25
C LYS A 608 20.44 -20.85 0.69
N ASP A 609 20.56 -22.18 0.70
CA ASP A 609 21.44 -22.96 1.58
C ASP A 609 21.20 -22.69 3.09
N GLY A 610 20.08 -22.05 3.45
CA GLY A 610 19.71 -21.72 4.82
C GLY A 610 18.95 -22.85 5.54
N PRO A 611 18.84 -22.77 6.88
CA PRO A 611 17.98 -23.69 7.62
C PRO A 611 16.50 -23.49 7.23
N SER A 612 15.72 -24.56 7.26
CA SER A 612 14.28 -24.47 7.01
C SER A 612 13.60 -23.58 8.05
N ARG A 613 12.75 -22.67 7.58
CA ARG A 613 11.90 -21.85 8.44
C ARG A 613 10.64 -22.63 8.81
N LEU A 614 10.33 -22.70 10.11
CA LEU A 614 9.05 -23.22 10.59
C LEU A 614 8.05 -22.08 10.77
N SER A 615 6.76 -22.36 10.64
CA SER A 615 5.66 -21.42 10.86
C SER A 615 4.47 -22.14 11.46
N ALA A 616 3.71 -21.46 12.31
CA ALA A 616 2.51 -22.01 12.96
C ALA A 616 1.33 -21.04 12.96
N PRO A 617 0.91 -20.44 11.82
CA PRO A 617 -0.10 -19.40 11.81
C PRO A 617 -1.50 -19.92 12.13
N ILE A 618 -2.28 -19.09 12.81
CA ILE A 618 -3.72 -19.28 13.03
C ILE A 618 -4.46 -18.20 12.25
N LEU A 619 -5.36 -18.62 11.37
CA LEU A 619 -6.24 -17.72 10.64
C LEU A 619 -7.56 -17.67 11.38
N LEU A 620 -7.85 -16.56 12.05
CA LEU A 620 -9.10 -16.37 12.74
C LEU A 620 -10.18 -15.98 11.74
N ARG A 621 -10.91 -17.00 11.28
CA ARG A 621 -11.97 -16.85 10.32
C ARG A 621 -13.29 -16.51 10.99
N PRO A 622 -14.25 -15.99 10.23
CA PRO A 622 -15.61 -15.85 10.71
C PRO A 622 -16.25 -17.20 11.03
N ARG A 623 -17.19 -17.17 11.96
CA ARG A 623 -18.00 -18.31 12.35
C ARG A 623 -19.05 -18.60 11.27
N PRO A 624 -19.16 -19.85 10.82
CA PRO A 624 -20.08 -20.23 9.77
C PRO A 624 -21.55 -20.06 10.21
N GLY A 625 -22.41 -19.68 9.29
CA GLY A 625 -23.85 -19.48 9.47
C GLY A 625 -24.21 -18.26 10.30
N THR A 626 -23.23 -17.46 10.75
CA THR A 626 -23.46 -16.26 11.54
C THR A 626 -23.74 -15.09 10.60
N LYS A 627 -24.78 -14.30 10.90
CA LYS A 627 -25.09 -13.08 10.15
C LYS A 627 -24.28 -11.88 10.66
N PHE A 628 -23.81 -11.07 9.72
CA PHE A 628 -23.12 -9.82 10.04
C PHE A 628 -24.12 -8.70 10.27
N HIS A 629 -24.39 -8.38 11.53
CA HIS A 629 -25.34 -7.34 11.94
C HIS A 629 -24.59 -6.02 12.18
N VAL A 630 -24.57 -5.14 11.18
CA VAL A 630 -23.79 -3.91 11.21
C VAL A 630 -24.25 -2.98 12.33
N ASP A 631 -25.55 -2.82 12.54
CA ASP A 631 -26.10 -2.03 13.64
C ASP A 631 -25.66 -2.54 15.02
N ARG A 632 -25.60 -3.87 15.19
CA ARG A 632 -25.26 -4.53 16.45
C ARG A 632 -23.79 -4.36 16.80
N TYR A 633 -22.92 -4.58 15.82
CA TYR A 633 -21.48 -4.69 16.05
C TYR A 633 -20.74 -3.37 15.83
N LEU A 634 -21.19 -2.58 14.85
CA LEU A 634 -20.48 -1.39 14.37
C LEU A 634 -21.27 -0.10 14.64
N GLY A 635 -22.50 -0.19 15.15
CA GLY A 635 -23.36 0.95 15.48
C GLY A 635 -24.03 1.60 14.28
N GLY A 636 -24.06 0.88 13.15
CA GLY A 636 -24.74 1.20 11.92
C GLY A 636 -23.80 1.48 10.75
N THR A 637 -24.38 1.52 9.56
CA THR A 637 -23.63 1.69 8.30
C THR A 637 -22.99 3.08 8.20
N MET A 638 -23.59 4.09 8.84
CA MET A 638 -23.15 5.50 8.77
C MET A 638 -22.98 6.01 7.33
N GLY A 639 -23.77 5.47 6.39
CA GLY A 639 -23.67 5.82 4.97
C GLY A 639 -22.59 5.06 4.18
N ASN A 640 -21.81 4.19 4.82
CA ASN A 640 -20.84 3.33 4.14
C ASN A 640 -21.56 2.24 3.32
N ALA A 641 -21.36 2.26 2.00
CA ALA A 641 -22.04 1.36 1.05
C ALA A 641 -21.60 -0.10 1.20
N LEU A 642 -20.31 -0.35 1.46
CA LEU A 642 -19.76 -1.68 1.72
C LEU A 642 -20.46 -2.34 2.91
N LEU A 643 -20.62 -1.60 4.02
CA LEU A 643 -21.35 -2.12 5.19
C LEU A 643 -22.84 -2.32 4.90
N LEU A 644 -23.47 -1.47 4.08
CA LEU A 644 -24.86 -1.66 3.69
C LEU A 644 -25.06 -2.95 2.88
N GLU A 645 -24.09 -3.30 2.03
CA GLU A 645 -24.08 -4.57 1.31
C GLU A 645 -23.91 -5.77 2.27
N CYS A 646 -23.03 -5.64 3.26
CA CYS A 646 -22.73 -6.70 4.22
C CYS A 646 -23.86 -6.97 5.22
N ASP A 647 -24.70 -5.97 5.53
CA ASP A 647 -25.67 -6.08 6.62
C ASP A 647 -26.70 -7.20 6.38
N GLY A 648 -26.76 -8.12 7.35
CA GLY A 648 -27.69 -9.26 7.33
C GLY A 648 -27.24 -10.45 6.47
N LYS A 649 -26.16 -10.34 5.69
CA LYS A 649 -25.52 -11.47 5.00
C LYS A 649 -24.88 -12.42 6.01
N THR A 650 -24.80 -13.71 5.67
CA THR A 650 -23.95 -14.62 6.43
C THR A 650 -22.47 -14.33 6.13
N MET A 651 -21.59 -14.72 7.05
CA MET A 651 -20.16 -14.53 6.84
C MET A 651 -19.64 -15.33 5.63
N GLU A 652 -20.26 -16.44 5.25
CA GLU A 652 -19.96 -17.16 4.02
C GLU A 652 -20.38 -16.38 2.78
N GLU A 653 -21.55 -15.75 2.78
CA GLU A 653 -21.98 -14.91 1.66
C GLU A 653 -21.04 -13.72 1.46
N ILE A 654 -20.49 -13.16 2.56
CA ILE A 654 -19.46 -12.10 2.51
C ILE A 654 -18.13 -12.65 1.98
N TYR A 655 -17.69 -13.81 2.49
CA TYR A 655 -16.48 -14.49 2.02
C TYR A 655 -16.57 -14.80 0.53
N ASP A 656 -17.65 -15.44 0.08
CA ASP A 656 -17.84 -15.84 -1.31
C ASP A 656 -17.82 -14.61 -2.23
N ALA A 657 -18.50 -13.53 -1.84
CA ALA A 657 -18.52 -12.28 -2.60
C ALA A 657 -17.16 -11.55 -2.68
N THR A 658 -16.22 -11.86 -1.80
CA THR A 658 -14.85 -11.33 -1.84
C THR A 658 -13.87 -12.25 -2.59
N GLN A 659 -14.30 -13.45 -2.97
CA GLN A 659 -13.45 -14.33 -3.79
C GLN A 659 -13.47 -13.90 -5.27
N PRO A 660 -12.36 -14.03 -6.00
CA PRO A 660 -12.33 -13.73 -7.43
C PRO A 660 -13.33 -14.60 -8.19
N GLN A 661 -14.05 -14.03 -9.16
CA GLN A 661 -15.09 -14.73 -9.95
C GLN A 661 -14.57 -15.99 -10.67
N SER A 662 -13.26 -16.13 -10.89
CA SER A 662 -12.66 -17.34 -11.46
C SER A 662 -12.70 -18.56 -10.53
N TYR A 663 -12.97 -18.35 -9.24
CA TYR A 663 -13.08 -19.40 -8.21
C TYR A 663 -14.52 -19.76 -7.83
N GLN A 664 -15.50 -18.95 -8.27
CA GLN A 664 -16.94 -19.22 -8.16
C GLN A 664 -17.42 -20.02 -9.38
#